data_AF-A0A2G9LTR2-F1
#
_entry.id   AF-A0A2G9LTR2-F1
#
_cell.length_a   1.000
_cell.length_b   1.000
_cell.length_c   1.000
_cell.angle_alpha   90.00
_cell.angle_beta   90.00
_cell.angle_gamma   90.00
#
_symmetry.space_group_name_H-M   'P 1'
#
loop_
_entity.id
_entity.type
_entity.pdbx_description
1 polymer ?
#
loop_
_entity_poly.entity_id
_entity_poly.type
_entity_poly.pdbx_seq_one_letter_code
_entity_poly.pdbx_strand_id
1 'polypeptide(L)'
;MRTLDEQREMSDMKSKWYLRIWEHISDNRSIYIITLLFFLIKLFLFASRYHYPIWDEAVYISMSKFFWSFGNSGYLETLRPILIPLIFGFFWKITGSYMFIYEMLEILFACGTIYMTYFLAKEIFNKWTGIVAALLISLTSVFFTYSSYIMTEIPSTFLVLLSFWCIYKKQKYYLAGVFAGLAFLARFPQALFVISVCVFLFAIFIRSRQRKIIFFNGIRFLISSFLTVLPFFVFNFIYYQKETSSWYHATFRPLIYASNLINSTYLWLYDSSRDFFFVGMYKDFPLLAFALLGVFICIVVGSKDKKDKGHGWFFLLITLIVYLIYFTGLNRMEYRYTLSFLPFVVIFAAYGITTVVQMLYVRKGRLSKVLLIVFLIFLLHMSYIKSIENKDITNYRGYSKPPIVTENYEFLYNHPLLGTVITTDPLIGVFIDNKIIPAYYSMQDLEYALKTYDYSAIYMVPRAFPCKEDDDSCNSKMKDMMSQILLDNNLVLNKNFNGDYYYIFTKEDYYTRLSKADLFMKYGMIQDVKLSKFPKDQFPMVLILEDFPSLNDEMDGIWDEEQYRWMKGFFNDTYPSLAIIPTHMQKMASLEISELDYLKHYGGELLQNGLMHNDELKGDLKTQKARIKNGRDIISKLTNRTVSGFIPPFYSADENTIKALEDLDYDIYVSNVGDTTDPGTLRRFDQSLSLIDNWALKSFKSKALLEKEIHYIRSFNDYLMVSLYYYMYTNETYSSLDDFWSIVKDYRLMSATELDSWMDLREKVQFSLDGDQINITAPKESKDLTLLFFGPGDYRIQSDIKKINIKNAIDESIKACFNDDCYTLSAGEIKEIEI
;
A
#
# COMPACT_ATOMS: atom_id res chain seq x y z
N MET A 1 50.25 19.29 53.93
CA MET A 1 50.86 19.89 52.72
C MET A 1 50.59 19.05 51.48
N ARG A 2 50.94 17.76 51.42
CA ARG A 2 50.62 16.85 50.29
C ARG A 2 49.15 16.86 49.83
N THR A 3 48.21 16.93 50.76
CA THR A 3 46.76 16.94 50.48
C THR A 3 46.23 18.27 49.91
N LEU A 4 46.92 19.39 50.16
CA LEU A 4 46.55 20.71 49.63
C LEU A 4 47.09 20.92 48.20
N ASP A 5 48.27 20.38 47.89
CA ASP A 5 48.84 20.41 46.55
C ASP A 5 48.07 19.50 45.57
N GLU A 6 47.62 18.32 46.01
CA GLU A 6 46.74 17.45 45.21
C GLU A 6 45.38 18.09 44.91
N GLN A 7 44.79 18.81 45.87
CA GLN A 7 43.54 19.55 45.65
C GLN A 7 43.75 20.74 44.69
N ARG A 8 44.92 21.40 44.73
CA ARG A 8 45.27 22.50 43.82
C ARG A 8 45.52 22.01 42.39
N GLU A 9 46.26 20.91 42.22
CA GLU A 9 46.47 20.28 40.91
C GLU A 9 45.18 19.77 40.31
N MET A 10 44.31 19.16 41.11
CA MET A 10 43.02 18.66 40.64
C MET A 10 42.04 19.80 40.29
N SER A 11 42.11 20.94 41.00
CA SER A 11 41.39 22.18 40.66
C SER A 11 41.91 22.81 39.37
N ASP A 12 43.23 22.88 39.18
CA ASP A 12 43.88 23.49 38.02
C ASP A 12 43.76 22.61 36.76
N MET A 13 43.68 21.29 36.95
CA MET A 13 43.33 20.36 35.89
C MET A 13 41.83 20.47 35.55
N LYS A 14 40.96 20.72 36.54
CA LYS A 14 39.54 20.99 36.34
C LYS A 14 39.25 22.28 35.55
N SER A 15 40.00 23.34 35.83
CA SER A 15 39.87 24.62 35.11
C SER A 15 40.34 24.51 33.64
N LYS A 16 41.41 23.76 33.37
CA LYS A 16 41.98 23.59 32.02
C LYS A 16 41.13 22.74 31.08
N TRP A 17 40.41 21.72 31.55
CA TRP A 17 39.56 20.92 30.65
C TRP A 17 38.32 21.69 30.22
N TYR A 18 37.69 22.46 31.12
CA TYR A 18 36.53 23.28 30.79
C TYR A 18 36.88 24.35 29.75
N LEU A 19 38.01 25.04 29.91
CA LEU A 19 38.49 26.04 28.94
C LEU A 19 38.72 25.42 27.55
N ARG A 20 39.34 24.24 27.47
CA ARG A 20 39.54 23.52 26.18
C ARG A 20 38.22 23.11 25.51
N ILE A 21 37.23 22.69 26.31
CA ILE A 21 35.90 22.38 25.78
C ILE A 21 35.23 23.66 25.28
N TRP A 22 35.32 24.75 26.04
CA TRP A 22 34.70 26.01 25.69
C TRP A 22 35.31 26.62 24.41
N GLU A 23 36.64 26.60 24.28
CA GLU A 23 37.36 26.98 23.06
C GLU A 23 36.94 26.11 21.85
N HIS A 24 36.83 24.80 22.04
CA HIS A 24 36.36 23.91 20.98
C HIS A 24 34.92 24.21 20.57
N ILE A 25 34.03 24.48 21.53
CA ILE A 25 32.64 24.84 21.28
C ILE A 25 32.56 26.20 20.58
N SER A 26 33.32 27.20 21.02
CA SER A 26 33.34 28.51 20.36
C SER A 26 33.84 28.41 18.92
N ASP A 27 34.87 27.60 18.68
CA ASP A 27 35.45 27.40 17.35
C ASP A 27 34.52 26.64 16.41
N ASN A 28 33.62 25.81 16.93
CA ASN A 28 32.73 24.96 16.14
C ASN A 28 31.25 25.27 16.39
N ARG A 29 30.93 26.48 16.90
CA ARG A 29 29.56 26.87 17.28
C ARG A 29 28.53 26.61 16.18
N SER A 30 28.89 26.84 14.91
CA SER A 30 28.00 26.63 13.77
C SER A 30 27.50 25.19 13.65
N ILE A 31 28.36 24.18 13.83
CA ILE A 31 27.91 22.78 13.72
C ILE A 31 26.98 22.40 14.87
N TYR A 32 27.27 22.86 16.10
CA TYR A 32 26.38 22.63 17.23
C TYR A 32 25.01 23.26 17.02
N ILE A 33 24.95 24.47 16.45
CA ILE A 33 23.69 25.13 16.11
C ILE A 33 22.93 24.32 15.05
N ILE A 34 23.59 23.90 13.96
CA ILE A 34 22.95 23.13 12.88
C ILE A 34 22.40 21.81 13.42
N THR A 35 23.21 21.04 14.15
CA THR A 35 22.80 19.76 14.73
C THR A 35 21.71 19.94 15.78
N LEU A 36 21.78 20.97 16.63
CA LEU A 36 20.74 21.26 17.62
C LEU A 36 19.42 21.66 16.95
N LEU A 37 19.45 22.52 15.93
CA LEU A 37 18.26 22.90 15.19
C LEU A 37 17.63 21.69 14.51
N PHE A 38 18.43 20.84 13.86
CA PHE A 38 17.96 19.59 13.28
C PHE A 38 17.31 18.69 14.33
N PHE A 39 17.97 18.50 15.47
CA PHE A 39 17.44 17.71 16.59
C PHE A 39 16.12 18.28 17.12
N LEU A 40 16.04 19.59 17.35
CA LEU A 40 14.84 20.25 17.87
C LEU A 40 13.67 20.18 16.87
N ILE A 41 13.93 20.37 15.58
CA ILE A 41 12.92 20.20 14.53
C ILE A 41 12.41 18.76 14.53
N LYS A 42 13.33 17.78 14.60
CA LYS A 42 12.98 16.36 14.64
C LYS A 42 12.22 15.98 15.89
N LEU A 43 12.59 16.53 17.04
CA LEU A 43 11.89 16.34 18.31
C LEU A 43 10.50 17.00 18.29
N PHE A 44 10.36 18.16 17.65
CA PHE A 44 9.05 18.80 17.47
C PHE A 44 8.13 17.96 16.58
N LEU A 45 8.63 17.46 15.44
CA LEU A 45 7.88 16.55 14.57
C LEU A 45 7.58 15.22 15.28
N PHE A 46 8.52 14.76 16.10
CA PHE A 46 8.35 13.59 16.96
C PHE A 46 7.14 13.75 17.88
N ALA A 47 7.05 14.89 18.58
CA ALA A 47 6.02 15.15 19.58
C ALA A 47 4.66 15.56 18.98
N SER A 48 4.64 16.17 17.79
CA SER A 48 3.43 16.75 17.20
C SER A 48 2.70 15.85 16.21
N ARG A 49 3.28 14.68 15.85
CA ARG A 49 2.78 13.84 14.76
C ARG A 49 2.85 12.36 15.09
N TYR A 50 1.85 11.60 14.64
CA TYR A 50 1.77 10.15 14.85
C TYR A 50 2.68 9.40 13.87
N HIS A 51 3.58 8.55 14.39
CA HIS A 51 4.44 7.68 13.59
C HIS A 51 3.73 6.36 13.27
N TYR A 52 3.40 6.14 12.00
CA TYR A 52 2.86 4.88 11.52
C TYR A 52 4.01 4.02 10.99
N PRO A 53 4.33 2.87 11.61
CA PRO A 53 5.47 2.08 11.19
C PRO A 53 5.27 1.52 9.79
N ILE A 54 6.30 1.63 8.94
CA ILE A 54 6.30 0.99 7.62
C ILE A 54 6.81 -0.45 7.70
N TRP A 55 6.64 -1.20 6.61
CA TRP A 55 7.00 -2.61 6.48
C TRP A 55 8.35 -2.98 7.11
N ASP A 56 9.42 -2.29 6.69
CA ASP A 56 10.78 -2.57 7.16
C ASP A 56 10.96 -2.26 8.66
N GLU A 57 10.29 -1.23 9.20
CA GLU A 57 10.34 -0.92 10.64
C GLU A 57 9.69 -2.04 11.44
N ALA A 58 8.55 -2.53 10.96
CA ALA A 58 7.83 -3.63 11.59
C ALA A 58 8.66 -4.91 11.64
N VAL A 59 9.43 -5.20 10.59
CA VAL A 59 10.40 -6.29 10.58
C VAL A 59 11.47 -6.09 11.65
N TYR A 60 12.11 -4.91 11.71
CA TYR A 60 13.18 -4.65 12.69
C TYR A 60 12.66 -4.68 14.13
N ILE A 61 11.45 -4.20 14.38
CA ILE A 61 10.77 -4.31 15.68
C ILE A 61 10.52 -5.79 16.00
N SER A 62 9.98 -6.57 15.06
CA SER A 62 9.68 -8.00 15.25
C SER A 62 10.95 -8.83 15.50
N MET A 63 12.05 -8.54 14.81
CA MET A 63 13.35 -9.15 15.08
C MET A 63 13.88 -8.77 16.47
N SER A 64 13.63 -7.54 16.91
CA SER A 64 14.00 -7.12 18.26
C SER A 64 13.22 -7.89 19.32
N LYS A 65 11.89 -8.04 19.14
CA LYS A 65 11.06 -8.89 19.99
C LYS A 65 11.60 -10.32 20.01
N PHE A 66 11.98 -10.86 18.85
CA PHE A 66 12.52 -12.22 18.74
C PHE A 66 13.78 -12.41 19.59
N PHE A 67 14.79 -11.55 19.44
CA PHE A 67 16.03 -11.68 20.21
C PHE A 67 15.81 -11.50 21.72
N TRP A 68 14.99 -10.52 22.13
CA TRP A 68 14.83 -10.16 23.54
C TRP A 68 13.73 -10.92 24.28
N SER A 69 12.94 -11.70 23.55
CA SER A 69 12.02 -12.71 24.09
C SER A 69 12.57 -14.14 24.00
N PHE A 70 13.78 -14.31 23.46
CA PHE A 70 14.37 -15.62 23.14
C PHE A 70 13.48 -16.49 22.23
N GLY A 71 12.84 -15.86 21.24
CA GLY A 71 12.01 -16.51 20.23
C GLY A 71 10.55 -16.75 20.62
N ASN A 72 10.11 -16.26 21.78
CA ASN A 72 8.71 -16.38 22.22
C ASN A 72 7.77 -15.35 21.55
N SER A 73 8.33 -14.24 21.06
CA SER A 73 7.59 -13.11 20.48
C SER A 73 8.32 -12.57 19.25
N GLY A 74 7.57 -12.16 18.22
CA GLY A 74 8.13 -11.71 16.94
C GLY A 74 8.72 -12.85 16.13
N TYR A 75 9.62 -12.52 15.21
CA TYR A 75 10.26 -13.47 14.29
C TYR A 75 11.63 -12.99 13.82
N LEU A 76 12.46 -13.93 13.35
CA LEU A 76 13.74 -13.63 12.72
C LEU A 76 13.59 -13.62 11.20
N GLU A 77 13.85 -12.48 10.56
CA GLU A 77 13.93 -12.40 9.11
C GLU A 77 15.34 -12.77 8.63
N THR A 78 15.46 -13.91 7.94
CA THR A 78 16.75 -14.49 7.54
C THR A 78 17.64 -13.53 6.74
N LEU A 79 17.07 -12.68 5.90
CA LEU A 79 17.86 -11.81 5.00
C LEU A 79 18.37 -10.52 5.65
N ARG A 80 18.03 -10.24 6.91
CA ARG A 80 18.38 -8.99 7.58
C ARG A 80 19.62 -9.13 8.49
N PRO A 81 20.45 -8.07 8.58
CA PRO A 81 21.47 -7.96 9.61
C PRO A 81 20.87 -7.82 11.02
N ILE A 82 21.65 -8.18 12.05
CA ILE A 82 21.14 -8.31 13.43
C ILE A 82 21.50 -7.16 14.36
N LEU A 83 22.45 -6.27 14.02
CA LEU A 83 22.96 -5.27 14.97
C LEU A 83 21.86 -4.31 15.43
N ILE A 84 21.06 -3.80 14.50
CA ILE A 84 20.02 -2.82 14.79
C ILE A 84 18.90 -3.42 15.65
N PRO A 85 18.32 -4.60 15.32
CA PRO A 85 17.40 -5.28 16.22
C PRO A 85 17.94 -5.55 17.63
N LEU A 86 19.23 -5.89 17.75
CA LEU A 86 19.86 -6.13 19.05
C LEU A 86 19.97 -4.86 19.89
N ILE A 87 20.46 -3.75 19.29
CA ILE A 87 20.59 -2.46 19.99
C ILE A 87 19.21 -1.96 20.41
N PHE A 88 18.26 -1.93 19.47
CA PHE A 88 16.97 -1.33 19.74
C PHE A 88 16.13 -2.15 20.73
N GLY A 89 16.16 -3.49 20.62
CA GLY A 89 15.46 -4.34 21.57
C GLY A 89 16.04 -4.27 22.99
N PHE A 90 17.35 -4.01 23.16
CA PHE A 90 17.96 -3.79 24.48
C PHE A 90 17.32 -2.58 25.17
N PHE A 91 17.26 -1.47 24.44
CA PHE A 91 16.72 -0.23 24.96
C PHE A 91 15.22 -0.32 25.18
N TRP A 92 14.48 -1.00 24.30
CA TRP A 92 13.07 -1.31 24.55
C TRP A 92 12.87 -2.11 25.84
N LYS A 93 13.69 -3.13 26.11
CA LYS A 93 13.57 -3.94 27.34
C LYS A 93 13.69 -3.10 28.61
N ILE A 94 14.41 -1.99 28.56
CA ILE A 94 14.61 -1.07 29.69
C ILE A 94 13.42 -0.12 29.88
N THR A 95 12.77 0.33 28.81
CA THR A 95 11.75 1.41 28.90
C THR A 95 10.32 1.00 28.59
N GLY A 96 10.11 -0.15 27.96
CA GLY A 96 8.80 -0.67 27.58
C GLY A 96 8.20 -0.08 26.30
N SER A 97 8.79 0.93 25.67
CA SER A 97 8.24 1.55 24.44
C SER A 97 9.16 1.37 23.23
N TYR A 98 8.71 0.60 22.24
CA TYR A 98 9.44 0.39 20.98
C TYR A 98 9.58 1.69 20.19
N MET A 99 8.47 2.33 19.81
CA MET A 99 8.47 3.43 18.84
C MET A 99 9.31 4.62 19.32
N PHE A 100 9.08 5.09 20.55
CA PHE A 100 9.82 6.22 21.14
C PHE A 100 11.35 6.04 21.06
N ILE A 101 11.86 4.87 21.47
CA ILE A 101 13.30 4.66 21.60
C ILE A 101 13.98 4.55 20.25
N TYR A 102 13.36 3.78 19.36
CA TYR A 102 13.98 3.45 18.09
C TYR A 102 14.14 4.74 17.30
N GLU A 103 13.11 5.59 17.29
CA GLU A 103 13.15 6.90 16.65
C GLU A 103 14.15 7.85 17.32
N MET A 104 14.23 7.89 18.65
CA MET A 104 15.23 8.72 19.34
C MET A 104 16.66 8.30 19.00
N LEU A 105 16.95 7.00 18.97
CA LEU A 105 18.26 6.50 18.58
C LEU A 105 18.59 6.86 17.13
N GLU A 106 17.60 6.81 16.24
CA GLU A 106 17.76 7.18 14.83
C GLU A 106 18.04 8.66 14.63
N ILE A 107 17.33 9.53 15.35
CA ILE A 107 17.62 10.96 15.35
C ILE A 107 19.04 11.22 15.89
N LEU A 108 19.48 10.49 16.92
CA LEU A 108 20.85 10.61 17.46
C LEU A 108 21.91 10.13 16.44
N PHE A 109 21.69 9.02 15.75
CA PHE A 109 22.57 8.56 14.67
C PHE A 109 22.59 9.53 13.49
N ALA A 110 21.46 10.16 13.16
CA ALA A 110 21.38 11.20 12.14
C ALA A 110 22.18 12.44 12.56
N CYS A 111 22.03 12.91 13.79
CA CYS A 111 22.85 13.98 14.36
C CYS A 111 24.34 13.65 14.32
N GLY A 112 24.70 12.41 14.69
CA GLY A 112 26.06 11.89 14.59
C GLY A 112 26.57 11.90 13.15
N THR A 113 25.74 11.54 12.18
CA THR A 113 26.09 11.55 10.75
C THR A 113 26.33 12.97 10.23
N ILE A 114 25.48 13.94 10.58
CA ILE A 114 25.68 15.36 10.26
C ILE A 114 27.02 15.84 10.83
N TYR A 115 27.26 15.56 12.12
CA TYR A 115 28.48 15.97 12.82
C TYR A 115 29.74 15.34 12.21
N MET A 116 29.70 14.05 11.88
CA MET A 116 30.85 13.37 11.26
C MET A 116 31.09 13.84 9.82
N THR A 117 30.04 14.16 9.07
CA THR A 117 30.14 14.75 7.72
C THR A 117 30.83 16.12 7.80
N TYR A 118 30.39 16.99 8.71
CA TYR A 118 31.06 18.27 9.02
C TYR A 118 32.54 18.07 9.33
N PHE A 119 32.84 17.14 10.25
CA PHE A 119 34.17 16.94 10.76
C PHE A 119 35.13 16.45 9.67
N LEU A 120 34.72 15.48 8.86
CA LEU A 120 35.52 14.97 7.74
C LEU A 120 35.76 16.05 6.68
N ALA A 121 34.73 16.79 6.28
CA ALA A 121 34.87 17.92 5.35
C ALA A 121 35.82 19.01 5.88
N LYS A 122 35.72 19.33 7.18
CA LYS A 122 36.59 20.30 7.84
C LYS A 122 38.06 19.88 7.81
N GLU A 123 38.33 18.63 8.14
CA GLU A 123 39.69 18.11 8.25
C GLU A 123 40.35 17.90 6.89
N ILE A 124 39.57 17.46 5.88
CA ILE A 124 40.08 17.18 4.54
C ILE A 124 40.25 18.48 3.74
N PHE A 125 39.30 19.40 3.87
CA PHE A 125 39.30 20.67 3.14
C PHE A 125 39.50 21.84 4.10
N ASN A 126 38.42 22.38 4.65
CA ASN A 126 38.45 23.50 5.57
C ASN A 126 37.12 23.65 6.32
N LYS A 127 37.12 24.50 7.36
CA LYS A 127 35.96 24.76 8.22
C LYS A 127 34.69 25.16 7.47
N TRP A 128 34.79 26.01 6.43
CA TRP A 128 33.62 26.45 5.67
C TRP A 128 33.02 25.33 4.85
N THR A 129 33.85 24.52 4.19
CA THR A 129 33.40 23.30 3.50
C THR A 129 32.71 22.36 4.48
N GLY A 130 33.22 22.23 5.71
CA GLY A 130 32.55 21.51 6.80
C GLY A 130 31.15 22.04 7.10
N ILE A 131 31.00 23.34 7.34
CA ILE A 131 29.70 23.96 7.67
C ILE A 131 28.71 23.75 6.53
N VAL A 132 29.13 24.00 5.28
CA VAL A 132 28.27 23.81 4.10
C VAL A 132 27.88 22.35 3.94
N ALA A 133 28.81 21.39 4.11
CA ALA A 133 28.48 19.96 4.04
C ALA A 133 27.43 19.57 5.09
N ALA A 134 27.57 20.06 6.33
CA ALA A 134 26.59 19.82 7.41
C ALA A 134 25.20 20.36 7.06
N LEU A 135 25.13 21.58 6.51
CA LEU A 135 23.88 22.18 6.07
C LEU A 135 23.24 21.37 4.95
N LEU A 136 24.00 21.07 3.89
CA LEU A 136 23.50 20.30 2.75
C LEU A 136 22.92 18.96 3.20
N ILE A 137 23.66 18.15 3.97
CA ILE A 137 23.14 16.83 4.41
C ILE A 137 21.91 16.96 5.32
N SER A 138 21.86 17.97 6.20
CA SER A 138 20.71 18.19 7.08
C SER A 138 19.44 18.64 6.34
N LEU A 139 19.60 19.22 5.14
CA LEU A 139 18.53 19.77 4.32
C LEU A 139 18.14 18.87 3.14
N THR A 140 18.96 17.87 2.79
CA THR A 140 18.59 16.89 1.75
C THR A 140 17.36 16.12 2.22
N SER A 141 16.29 16.12 1.41
CA SER A 141 14.99 15.58 1.83
C SER A 141 15.09 14.09 2.18
N VAL A 142 15.81 13.28 1.39
CA VAL A 142 15.97 11.84 1.69
C VAL A 142 16.63 11.61 3.05
N PHE A 143 17.66 12.37 3.40
CA PHE A 143 18.31 12.26 4.70
C PHE A 143 17.37 12.73 5.83
N PHE A 144 16.68 13.85 5.60
CA PHE A 144 15.73 14.38 6.56
C PHE A 144 14.59 13.38 6.81
N THR A 145 13.94 12.85 5.79
CA THR A 145 12.82 11.90 5.93
C THR A 145 13.26 10.61 6.65
N TYR A 146 14.35 9.97 6.19
CA TYR A 146 14.79 8.71 6.76
C TYR A 146 15.46 8.84 8.14
N SER A 147 15.79 10.04 8.60
CA SER A 147 16.26 10.28 9.99
C SER A 147 15.21 10.07 11.08
N SER A 148 13.96 9.81 10.69
CA SER A 148 12.87 9.50 11.60
C SER A 148 12.32 8.08 11.44
N TYR A 149 12.76 7.35 10.41
CA TYR A 149 12.35 5.97 10.17
C TYR A 149 13.33 5.01 10.83
N ILE A 150 12.79 3.98 11.47
CA ILE A 150 13.53 2.89 12.11
C ILE A 150 14.18 2.01 11.03
N MET A 151 15.33 2.45 10.54
CA MET A 151 15.99 1.88 9.37
C MET A 151 17.43 1.52 9.69
N THR A 152 18.16 1.01 8.71
CA THR A 152 19.57 0.60 8.93
C THR A 152 20.56 1.55 8.25
N GLU A 153 20.09 2.36 7.32
CA GLU A 153 20.87 3.24 6.48
C GLU A 153 21.66 4.26 7.31
N ILE A 154 21.01 4.98 8.21
CA ILE A 154 21.63 6.07 8.97
C ILE A 154 22.64 5.57 10.01
N PRO A 155 22.33 4.59 10.87
CA PRO A 155 23.26 4.06 11.86
C PRO A 155 24.48 3.43 11.19
N SER A 156 24.25 2.69 10.10
CA SER A 156 25.32 2.04 9.36
C SER A 156 26.23 3.06 8.65
N THR A 157 25.66 4.14 8.10
CA THR A 157 26.41 5.26 7.51
C THR A 157 27.22 6.00 8.57
N PHE A 158 26.65 6.27 9.74
CA PHE A 158 27.38 6.85 10.87
C PHE A 158 28.61 6.01 11.25
N LEU A 159 28.45 4.69 11.37
CA LEU A 159 29.53 3.76 11.68
C LEU A 159 30.61 3.74 10.59
N VAL A 160 30.23 3.84 9.31
CA VAL A 160 31.17 4.01 8.19
C VAL A 160 31.97 5.30 8.35
N LEU A 161 31.32 6.44 8.66
CA LEU A 161 32.03 7.71 8.85
C LEU A 161 32.97 7.68 10.06
N LEU A 162 32.59 7.00 11.14
CA LEU A 162 33.46 6.76 12.29
C LEU A 162 34.68 5.90 11.91
N SER A 163 34.47 4.85 11.12
CA SER A 163 35.55 4.01 10.60
C SER A 163 36.52 4.81 9.72
N PHE A 164 35.97 5.60 8.79
CA PHE A 164 36.74 6.52 7.94
C PHE A 164 37.60 7.48 8.78
N TRP A 165 36.99 8.11 9.78
CA TRP A 165 37.67 9.02 10.69
C TRP A 165 38.80 8.35 11.48
N CYS A 166 38.58 7.12 11.96
CA CYS A 166 39.61 6.36 12.67
C CYS A 166 40.84 6.08 11.79
N ILE A 167 40.65 5.82 10.50
CA ILE A 167 41.73 5.66 9.53
C ILE A 167 42.41 7.00 9.27
N TYR A 168 41.64 7.99 8.81
CA TYR A 168 42.18 9.24 8.29
C TYR A 168 42.85 10.09 9.38
N LYS A 169 42.16 10.32 10.49
CA LYS A 169 42.61 11.27 11.53
C LYS A 169 43.38 10.59 12.65
N LYS A 170 42.91 9.43 13.12
CA LYS A 170 43.49 8.77 14.30
C LYS A 170 44.56 7.74 13.97
N GLN A 171 44.65 7.28 12.72
CA GLN A 171 45.53 6.19 12.30
C GLN A 171 45.33 4.91 13.15
N LYS A 172 44.10 4.70 13.65
CA LYS A 172 43.71 3.55 14.49
C LYS A 172 42.96 2.52 13.65
N TYR A 173 43.70 1.80 12.82
CA TYR A 173 43.15 0.84 11.87
C TYR A 173 42.34 -0.30 12.51
N TYR A 174 42.72 -0.74 13.71
CA TYR A 174 41.97 -1.75 14.45
C TYR A 174 40.57 -1.24 14.85
N LEU A 175 40.47 -0.01 15.36
CA LEU A 175 39.19 0.58 15.76
C LEU A 175 38.32 0.88 14.54
N ALA A 176 38.95 1.29 13.43
CA ALA A 176 38.26 1.42 12.16
C ALA A 176 37.67 0.10 11.69
N GLY A 177 38.39 -1.02 11.83
CA GLY A 177 37.88 -2.33 11.45
C GLY A 177 36.70 -2.76 12.32
N VAL A 178 36.74 -2.49 13.63
CA VAL A 178 35.57 -2.71 14.50
C VAL A 178 34.35 -1.94 13.99
N PHE A 179 34.47 -0.64 13.73
CA PHE A 179 33.33 0.14 13.22
C PHE A 179 32.87 -0.29 11.82
N ALA A 180 33.78 -0.74 10.95
CA ALA A 180 33.41 -1.29 9.64
C ALA A 180 32.66 -2.62 9.76
N GLY A 181 33.09 -3.50 10.69
CA GLY A 181 32.37 -4.74 11.01
C GLY A 181 30.99 -4.47 11.60
N LEU A 182 30.86 -3.50 12.51
CA LEU A 182 29.57 -3.07 13.03
C LEU A 182 28.68 -2.46 11.94
N ALA A 183 29.24 -1.65 11.03
CA ALA A 183 28.50 -1.11 9.90
C ALA A 183 27.93 -2.22 9.01
N PHE A 184 28.71 -3.27 8.73
CA PHE A 184 28.25 -4.46 8.02
C PHE A 184 27.12 -5.18 8.76
N LEU A 185 27.24 -5.36 10.08
CA LEU A 185 26.22 -5.99 10.91
C LEU A 185 24.96 -5.12 11.08
N ALA A 186 25.03 -3.82 10.82
CA ALA A 186 23.85 -2.96 10.68
C ALA A 186 23.25 -3.08 9.28
N ARG A 187 24.07 -3.12 8.23
CA ARG A 187 23.65 -3.19 6.83
C ARG A 187 24.71 -3.86 5.95
N PHE A 188 24.41 -5.03 5.36
CA PHE A 188 25.38 -5.82 4.60
C PHE A 188 26.11 -5.04 3.47
N PRO A 189 25.43 -4.18 2.68
CA PRO A 189 26.10 -3.30 1.71
C PRO A 189 27.26 -2.47 2.26
N GLN A 190 27.35 -2.18 3.57
CA GLN A 190 28.49 -1.44 4.12
C GLN A 190 29.82 -2.23 4.06
N ALA A 191 29.81 -3.52 3.69
CA ALA A 191 31.03 -4.24 3.32
C ALA A 191 31.81 -3.54 2.18
N LEU A 192 31.14 -2.76 1.34
CA LEU A 192 31.76 -1.91 0.32
C LEU A 192 32.78 -0.93 0.90
N PHE A 193 32.61 -0.51 2.16
CA PHE A 193 33.60 0.31 2.83
C PHE A 193 34.91 -0.44 3.08
N VAL A 194 34.86 -1.72 3.44
CA VAL A 194 36.05 -2.58 3.58
C VAL A 194 36.80 -2.67 2.25
N ILE A 195 36.07 -2.85 1.14
CA ILE A 195 36.65 -2.84 -0.20
C ILE A 195 37.31 -1.50 -0.51
N SER A 196 36.63 -0.39 -0.18
CA SER A 196 37.16 0.97 -0.37
C SER A 196 38.47 1.19 0.39
N VAL A 197 38.56 0.74 1.63
CA VAL A 197 39.79 0.79 2.45
C VAL A 197 40.89 -0.05 1.82
N CYS A 198 40.59 -1.28 1.37
CA CYS A 198 41.57 -2.14 0.71
C CYS A 198 42.14 -1.51 -0.57
N VAL A 199 41.27 -0.97 -1.43
CA VAL A 199 41.68 -0.28 -2.66
C VAL A 199 42.53 0.96 -2.34
N PHE A 200 42.13 1.75 -1.35
CA PHE A 200 42.88 2.93 -0.90
C PHE A 200 44.27 2.56 -0.36
N LEU A 201 44.35 1.57 0.54
CA LEU A 201 45.62 1.13 1.11
C LEU A 201 46.53 0.50 0.05
N PHE A 202 45.96 -0.24 -0.90
CA PHE A 202 46.71 -0.78 -2.03
C PHE A 202 47.29 0.32 -2.92
N ALA A 203 46.50 1.36 -3.24
CA ALA A 203 46.95 2.50 -4.02
C ALA A 203 48.10 3.26 -3.33
N ILE A 204 48.05 3.42 -2.00
CA ILE A 204 49.15 4.02 -1.23
C ILE A 204 50.35 3.07 -1.16
N PHE A 205 50.11 1.76 -0.98
CA PHE A 205 51.16 0.74 -0.88
C PHE A 205 52.08 0.72 -2.11
N ILE A 206 51.51 0.85 -3.32
CA ILE A 206 52.29 0.88 -4.57
C ILE A 206 53.26 2.07 -4.58
N ARG A 207 52.80 3.25 -4.13
CA ARG A 207 53.54 4.52 -4.21
C ARG A 207 54.46 4.81 -3.02
N SER A 208 54.19 4.22 -1.86
CA SER A 208 54.88 4.55 -0.61
C SER A 208 56.16 3.73 -0.39
N ARG A 209 57.18 4.34 0.22
CA ARG A 209 58.37 3.66 0.74
C ARG A 209 58.08 2.87 2.04
N GLN A 210 56.97 3.14 2.72
CA GLN A 210 56.61 2.52 4.00
C GLN A 210 55.68 1.29 3.86
N ARG A 211 55.94 0.44 2.86
CA ARG A 211 55.08 -0.70 2.49
C ARG A 211 54.73 -1.63 3.66
N LYS A 212 55.70 -1.94 4.53
CA LYS A 212 55.49 -2.79 5.71
C LYS A 212 54.43 -2.22 6.66
N ILE A 213 54.49 -0.91 6.96
CA ILE A 213 53.55 -0.26 7.88
C ILE A 213 52.13 -0.30 7.32
N ILE A 214 51.97 0.03 6.03
CA ILE A 214 50.67 0.00 5.35
C ILE A 214 50.09 -1.41 5.35
N PHE A 215 50.92 -2.42 5.06
CA PHE A 215 50.51 -3.83 5.09
C PHE A 215 50.01 -4.28 6.47
N PHE A 216 50.76 -4.01 7.53
CA PHE A 216 50.33 -4.37 8.90
C PHE A 216 49.10 -3.59 9.35
N ASN A 217 48.94 -2.33 8.91
CA ASN A 217 47.73 -1.56 9.18
C ASN A 217 46.51 -2.14 8.45
N GLY A 218 46.68 -2.59 7.20
CA GLY A 218 45.66 -3.33 6.46
C GLY A 218 45.26 -4.62 7.16
N ILE A 219 46.23 -5.42 7.63
CA ILE A 219 45.96 -6.63 8.41
C ILE A 219 45.20 -6.31 9.69
N ARG A 220 45.62 -5.30 10.46
CA ARG A 220 44.92 -4.88 11.69
C ARG A 220 43.46 -4.51 11.42
N PHE A 221 43.20 -3.78 10.34
CA PHE A 221 41.85 -3.42 9.91
C PHE A 221 41.02 -4.65 9.52
N LEU A 222 41.57 -5.56 8.71
CA LEU A 222 40.86 -6.75 8.25
C LEU A 222 40.57 -7.72 9.40
N ILE A 223 41.54 -8.00 10.27
CA ILE A 223 41.36 -8.90 11.42
C ILE A 223 40.30 -8.34 12.37
N SER A 224 40.36 -7.04 12.70
CA SER A 224 39.36 -6.44 13.59
C SER A 224 37.95 -6.39 12.98
N SER A 225 37.84 -6.12 11.67
CA SER A 225 36.57 -6.22 10.94
C SER A 225 36.02 -7.65 11.01
N PHE A 226 36.85 -8.64 10.71
CA PHE A 226 36.46 -10.04 10.71
C PHE A 226 36.05 -10.52 12.11
N LEU A 227 36.85 -10.23 13.15
CA LEU A 227 36.54 -10.61 14.53
C LEU A 227 35.22 -10.00 15.02
N THR A 228 34.86 -8.81 14.53
CA THR A 228 33.58 -8.17 14.88
C THR A 228 32.39 -8.90 14.25
N VAL A 229 32.53 -9.39 13.02
CA VAL A 229 31.47 -10.09 12.28
C VAL A 229 31.42 -11.58 12.60
N LEU A 230 32.52 -12.17 13.09
CA LEU A 230 32.65 -13.60 13.35
C LEU A 230 31.50 -14.19 14.20
N PRO A 231 31.05 -13.56 15.31
CA PRO A 231 29.93 -14.09 16.10
C PRO A 231 28.63 -14.24 15.29
N PHE A 232 28.36 -13.34 14.35
CA PHE A 232 27.19 -13.42 13.48
C PHE A 232 27.26 -14.62 12.53
N PHE A 233 28.41 -14.87 11.92
CA PHE A 233 28.59 -16.04 11.05
C PHE A 233 28.51 -17.36 11.82
N VAL A 234 29.07 -17.41 13.04
CA VAL A 234 28.95 -18.57 13.94
C VAL A 234 27.49 -18.79 14.33
N PHE A 235 26.76 -17.72 14.69
CA PHE A 235 25.33 -17.79 14.98
C PHE A 235 24.54 -18.36 13.79
N ASN A 236 24.77 -17.83 12.57
CA ASN A 236 24.09 -18.31 11.37
C ASN A 236 24.37 -19.79 11.10
N PHE A 237 25.62 -20.22 11.24
CA PHE A 237 25.98 -21.63 11.08
C PHE A 237 25.19 -22.51 12.06
N ILE A 238 25.20 -22.17 13.36
CA ILE A 238 24.52 -22.94 14.40
C ILE A 238 23.00 -22.95 14.19
N TYR A 239 22.42 -21.81 13.81
CA TYR A 239 20.98 -21.64 13.65
C TYR A 239 20.47 -22.37 12.40
N TYR A 240 21.13 -22.19 11.25
CA TYR A 240 20.63 -22.69 9.96
C TYR A 240 21.16 -24.07 9.56
N GLN A 241 22.14 -24.67 10.24
CA GLN A 241 22.69 -26.00 9.88
C GLN A 241 21.65 -27.14 9.85
N LYS A 242 20.51 -26.99 10.55
CA LYS A 242 19.43 -27.99 10.51
C LYS A 242 18.53 -27.86 9.28
N GLU A 243 18.52 -26.69 8.67
CA GLU A 243 17.68 -26.36 7.51
C GLU A 243 18.39 -26.56 6.17
N THR A 244 19.70 -26.82 6.19
CA THR A 244 20.49 -27.06 4.99
C THR A 244 21.65 -28.01 5.26
N SER A 245 21.95 -28.89 4.31
CA SER A 245 23.07 -29.83 4.41
C SER A 245 24.43 -29.18 4.18
N SER A 246 24.47 -27.91 3.74
CA SER A 246 25.70 -27.21 3.37
C SER A 246 26.13 -26.19 4.44
N TRP A 247 27.35 -26.35 4.97
CA TRP A 247 27.92 -25.44 5.97
C TRP A 247 28.06 -23.99 5.45
N TYR A 248 28.43 -23.81 4.17
CA TYR A 248 28.59 -22.48 3.59
C TYR A 248 27.23 -21.81 3.40
N HIS A 249 26.21 -22.60 3.02
CA HIS A 249 24.86 -22.09 2.87
C HIS A 249 24.32 -21.66 4.23
N ALA A 250 24.51 -22.45 5.30
CA ALA A 250 24.11 -22.07 6.66
C ALA A 250 24.81 -20.79 7.13
N THR A 251 26.13 -20.69 6.93
CA THR A 251 26.95 -19.56 7.39
C THR A 251 26.58 -18.25 6.68
N PHE A 252 26.39 -18.28 5.36
CA PHE A 252 26.16 -17.11 4.52
C PHE A 252 24.71 -16.93 4.09
N ARG A 253 23.77 -17.71 4.65
CA ARG A 253 22.35 -17.71 4.24
C ARG A 253 21.73 -16.33 4.13
N PRO A 254 21.92 -15.42 5.12
CA PRO A 254 21.35 -14.07 5.03
C PRO A 254 21.79 -13.31 3.79
N LEU A 255 23.08 -13.43 3.40
CA LEU A 255 23.63 -12.75 2.23
C LEU A 255 23.11 -13.35 0.93
N ILE A 256 23.00 -14.68 0.87
CA ILE A 256 22.47 -15.40 -0.30
C ILE A 256 21.01 -15.00 -0.54
N TYR A 257 20.18 -15.03 0.51
CA TYR A 257 18.76 -14.69 0.41
C TYR A 257 18.55 -13.21 0.07
N ALA A 258 19.30 -12.30 0.71
CA ALA A 258 19.25 -10.88 0.36
C ALA A 258 19.64 -10.63 -1.11
N SER A 259 20.68 -11.31 -1.59
CA SER A 259 21.13 -11.22 -2.98
C SER A 259 20.09 -11.77 -3.96
N ASN A 260 19.44 -12.88 -3.64
CA ASN A 260 18.40 -13.45 -4.49
C ASN A 260 17.21 -12.51 -4.59
N LEU A 261 16.72 -11.98 -3.45
CA LEU A 261 15.58 -11.07 -3.43
C LEU A 261 15.77 -9.82 -4.31
N ILE A 262 16.97 -9.24 -4.28
CA ILE A 262 17.33 -8.06 -5.11
C ILE A 262 17.32 -8.40 -6.62
N ASN A 263 17.45 -9.67 -6.99
CA ASN A 263 17.61 -10.12 -8.37
C ASN A 263 16.43 -10.91 -8.94
N SER A 264 15.45 -11.35 -8.15
CA SER A 264 14.39 -12.26 -8.61
C SER A 264 12.96 -11.78 -8.39
N THR A 265 12.72 -10.95 -7.38
CA THR A 265 11.36 -10.78 -6.84
C THR A 265 10.76 -9.43 -7.21
N TYR A 266 9.63 -9.45 -7.91
CA TYR A 266 8.85 -8.28 -8.34
C TYR A 266 9.65 -7.18 -9.05
N LEU A 267 10.66 -7.54 -9.86
CA LEU A 267 11.52 -6.58 -10.55
C LEU A 267 10.74 -5.56 -11.41
N TRP A 268 9.57 -5.95 -11.92
CA TRP A 268 8.69 -5.10 -12.73
C TRP A 268 8.06 -3.93 -11.96
N LEU A 269 8.09 -3.94 -10.62
CA LEU A 269 7.63 -2.83 -9.78
C LEU A 269 8.69 -1.76 -9.55
N TYR A 270 9.94 -1.97 -9.98
CA TYR A 270 11.06 -1.09 -9.69
C TYR A 270 11.64 -0.48 -10.96
N ASP A 271 12.10 0.77 -10.84
CA ASP A 271 12.88 1.40 -11.89
C ASP A 271 14.26 0.74 -11.99
N SER A 272 14.68 0.45 -13.22
CA SER A 272 15.96 -0.18 -13.55
C SER A 272 16.89 0.76 -14.34
N SER A 273 16.53 2.04 -14.45
CA SER A 273 17.32 3.06 -15.13
C SER A 273 18.67 3.27 -14.45
N ARG A 274 19.77 3.25 -15.23
CA ARG A 274 21.13 3.35 -14.68
C ARG A 274 21.45 4.75 -14.15
N ASP A 275 20.69 5.76 -14.57
CA ASP A 275 20.75 7.14 -14.12
C ASP A 275 19.80 7.44 -12.95
N PHE A 276 19.03 6.46 -12.46
CA PHE A 276 18.06 6.58 -11.37
C PHE A 276 18.57 7.42 -10.19
N PHE A 277 19.75 7.09 -9.65
CA PHE A 277 20.31 7.81 -8.52
C PHE A 277 20.75 9.23 -8.86
N PHE A 278 21.32 9.45 -10.06
CA PHE A 278 21.77 10.78 -10.48
C PHE A 278 20.59 11.71 -10.71
N VAL A 279 19.57 11.24 -11.43
CA VAL A 279 18.34 11.97 -11.71
C VAL A 279 17.56 12.20 -10.42
N GLY A 280 17.43 11.17 -9.56
CA GLY A 280 16.77 11.27 -8.26
C GLY A 280 17.43 12.32 -7.36
N MET A 281 18.75 12.22 -7.15
CA MET A 281 19.48 13.19 -6.29
C MET A 281 19.42 14.61 -6.83
N TYR A 282 19.49 14.81 -8.14
CA TYR A 282 19.39 16.15 -8.74
C TYR A 282 17.97 16.72 -8.64
N LYS A 283 16.95 15.87 -8.88
CA LYS A 283 15.55 16.25 -8.73
C LYS A 283 15.20 16.59 -7.28
N ASP A 284 15.82 15.91 -6.32
CA ASP A 284 15.61 16.10 -4.89
C ASP A 284 16.36 17.32 -4.35
N PHE A 285 17.65 17.44 -4.65
CA PHE A 285 18.50 18.53 -4.15
C PHE A 285 19.52 18.99 -5.22
N PRO A 286 19.17 19.96 -6.10
CA PRO A 286 20.00 20.37 -7.23
C PRO A 286 21.42 20.83 -6.87
N LEU A 287 21.62 21.31 -5.63
CA LEU A 287 22.94 21.71 -5.13
C LEU A 287 23.95 20.55 -5.08
N LEU A 288 23.50 19.30 -5.09
CA LEU A 288 24.39 18.13 -5.17
C LEU A 288 25.13 18.05 -6.51
N ALA A 289 24.67 18.72 -7.57
CA ALA A 289 25.39 18.79 -8.85
C ALA A 289 26.80 19.39 -8.73
N PHE A 290 27.02 20.26 -7.72
CA PHE A 290 28.34 20.80 -7.42
C PHE A 290 29.35 19.73 -6.97
N ALA A 291 28.92 18.50 -6.67
CA ALA A 291 29.82 17.39 -6.36
C ALA A 291 30.76 17.09 -7.53
N LEU A 292 30.25 17.13 -8.78
CA LEU A 292 31.08 16.93 -9.98
C LEU A 292 32.17 18.00 -10.10
N LEU A 293 31.80 19.26 -9.84
CA LEU A 293 32.76 20.36 -9.81
C LEU A 293 33.79 20.19 -8.68
N GLY A 294 33.35 19.79 -7.49
CA GLY A 294 34.22 19.51 -6.35
C GLY A 294 35.24 18.41 -6.66
N VAL A 295 34.80 17.30 -7.27
CA VAL A 295 35.67 16.21 -7.72
C VAL A 295 36.65 16.71 -8.79
N PHE A 296 36.18 17.45 -9.79
CA PHE A 296 37.03 18.02 -10.84
C PHE A 296 38.13 18.92 -10.26
N ILE A 297 37.79 19.82 -9.33
CA ILE A 297 38.75 20.69 -8.67
C ILE A 297 39.76 19.87 -7.85
N CYS A 298 39.31 18.85 -7.12
CA CYS A 298 40.20 17.95 -6.37
C CYS A 298 41.21 17.24 -7.29
N ILE A 299 40.80 16.80 -8.47
CA ILE A 299 41.69 16.16 -9.44
C ILE A 299 42.73 17.16 -9.99
N VAL A 300 42.29 18.37 -10.36
CA VAL A 300 43.15 19.40 -10.96
C VAL A 300 44.10 20.04 -9.94
N VAL A 301 43.64 20.30 -8.72
CA VAL A 301 44.41 20.98 -7.67
C VAL A 301 45.15 19.97 -6.78
N GLY A 302 44.48 18.89 -6.38
CA GLY A 302 45.05 17.86 -5.51
C GLY A 302 46.20 17.07 -6.14
N SER A 303 46.31 17.07 -7.46
CA SER A 303 47.49 16.52 -8.18
C SER A 303 48.75 17.38 -8.06
N LYS A 304 48.63 18.65 -7.61
CA LYS A 304 49.74 19.59 -7.48
C LYS A 304 50.32 19.70 -6.08
N ASP A 305 49.54 19.36 -5.04
CA ASP A 305 49.97 19.50 -3.65
C ASP A 305 50.67 18.22 -3.15
N LYS A 306 52.01 18.25 -3.12
CA LYS A 306 52.87 17.10 -2.77
C LYS A 306 52.99 16.83 -1.25
N LYS A 307 52.36 17.63 -0.38
CA LYS A 307 52.41 17.41 1.08
C LYS A 307 51.36 16.39 1.53
N ASP A 308 51.70 15.60 2.55
CA ASP A 308 50.95 14.46 3.14
C ASP A 308 49.44 14.66 3.40
N LYS A 309 48.91 15.88 3.30
CA LYS A 309 47.47 16.19 3.42
C LYS A 309 46.63 15.70 2.23
N GLY A 310 47.25 15.33 1.09
CA GLY A 310 46.56 15.02 -0.17
C GLY A 310 45.79 13.70 -0.27
N HIS A 311 45.87 12.78 0.70
CA HIS A 311 45.21 11.47 0.57
C HIS A 311 43.74 11.43 0.99
N GLY A 312 43.25 12.43 1.73
CA GLY A 312 41.89 12.43 2.29
C GLY A 312 40.79 12.49 1.24
N TRP A 313 40.90 13.44 0.30
CA TRP A 313 39.94 13.56 -0.80
C TRP A 313 40.01 12.35 -1.75
N PHE A 314 41.19 11.75 -1.92
CA PHE A 314 41.36 10.54 -2.72
C PHE A 314 40.67 9.34 -2.07
N PHE A 315 40.78 9.19 -0.74
CA PHE A 315 40.04 8.15 -0.02
C PHE A 315 38.53 8.35 -0.14
N LEU A 316 38.03 9.58 0.06
CA LEU A 316 36.61 9.93 -0.16
C LEU A 316 36.15 9.56 -1.57
N LEU A 317 36.96 9.86 -2.60
CA LEU A 317 36.62 9.58 -3.98
C LEU A 317 36.55 8.08 -4.27
N ILE A 318 37.52 7.29 -3.78
CA ILE A 318 37.47 5.82 -3.90
C ILE A 318 36.21 5.28 -3.24
N THR A 319 35.91 5.73 -2.01
CA THR A 319 34.70 5.29 -1.32
C THR A 319 33.45 5.64 -2.12
N LEU A 320 33.31 6.88 -2.60
CA LEU A 320 32.17 7.27 -3.42
C LEU A 320 32.03 6.40 -4.68
N ILE A 321 33.12 6.17 -5.42
CA ILE A 321 33.12 5.38 -6.66
C ILE A 321 32.70 3.93 -6.39
N VAL A 322 33.23 3.29 -5.35
CA VAL A 322 32.88 1.89 -5.01
C VAL A 322 31.38 1.77 -4.72
N TYR A 323 30.81 2.70 -3.96
CA TYR A 323 29.37 2.70 -3.68
C TYR A 323 28.54 2.95 -4.94
N LEU A 324 28.92 3.94 -5.75
CA LEU A 324 28.22 4.23 -7.01
C LEU A 324 28.23 3.03 -7.96
N ILE A 325 29.37 2.37 -8.16
CA ILE A 325 29.48 1.18 -9.03
C ILE A 325 28.54 0.07 -8.55
N TYR A 326 28.52 -0.20 -7.24
CA TYR A 326 27.66 -1.26 -6.70
C TYR A 326 26.17 -0.92 -6.83
N PHE A 327 25.74 0.25 -6.35
CA PHE A 327 24.31 0.59 -6.29
C PHE A 327 23.72 0.82 -7.68
N THR A 328 24.45 1.46 -8.61
CA THR A 328 24.01 1.59 -10.02
C THR A 328 24.00 0.25 -10.77
N GLY A 329 24.70 -0.76 -10.24
CA GLY A 329 24.72 -2.12 -10.78
C GLY A 329 23.51 -2.98 -10.39
N LEU A 330 22.74 -2.61 -9.36
CA LEU A 330 21.60 -3.40 -8.86
C LEU A 330 20.44 -3.42 -9.85
N ASN A 331 19.69 -4.54 -9.86
CA ASN A 331 18.47 -4.67 -10.66
C ASN A 331 17.27 -3.98 -9.98
N ARG A 332 17.20 -4.04 -8.64
CA ARG A 332 16.22 -3.33 -7.82
C ARG A 332 16.87 -2.09 -7.20
N MET A 333 16.51 -0.91 -7.69
CA MET A 333 16.99 0.36 -7.15
C MET A 333 15.92 1.02 -6.27
N GLU A 334 16.34 1.51 -5.10
CA GLU A 334 15.49 2.27 -4.19
C GLU A 334 16.19 3.56 -3.81
N TYR A 335 15.47 4.68 -3.83
CA TYR A 335 16.07 6.01 -3.67
C TYR A 335 16.79 6.17 -2.31
N ARG A 336 16.31 5.50 -1.25
CA ARG A 336 16.95 5.49 0.08
C ARG A 336 18.36 4.90 0.10
N TYR A 337 18.76 4.11 -0.89
CA TYR A 337 20.12 3.57 -0.97
C TYR A 337 21.18 4.69 -1.08
N THR A 338 20.79 5.86 -1.58
CA THR A 338 21.64 7.07 -1.61
C THR A 338 22.22 7.42 -0.25
N LEU A 339 21.50 7.17 0.86
CA LEU A 339 21.94 7.49 2.22
C LEU A 339 23.31 6.88 2.56
N SER A 340 23.64 5.72 1.99
CA SER A 340 24.90 5.02 2.24
C SER A 340 26.13 5.78 1.71
N PHE A 341 25.96 6.61 0.68
CA PHE A 341 27.05 7.36 0.05
C PHE A 341 26.82 8.88 -0.02
N LEU A 342 25.64 9.35 0.39
CA LEU A 342 25.25 10.76 0.41
C LEU A 342 26.24 11.66 1.16
N PRO A 343 26.80 11.28 2.33
CA PRO A 343 27.81 12.12 2.99
C PRO A 343 29.00 12.44 2.09
N PHE A 344 29.49 11.47 1.29
CA PHE A 344 30.63 11.68 0.42
C PHE A 344 30.29 12.63 -0.75
N VAL A 345 29.10 12.48 -1.34
CA VAL A 345 28.58 13.40 -2.38
C VAL A 345 28.46 14.82 -1.83
N VAL A 346 27.87 14.97 -0.65
CA VAL A 346 27.65 16.26 0.00
C VAL A 346 28.97 16.95 0.34
N ILE A 347 29.98 16.21 0.80
CA ILE A 347 31.32 16.78 1.06
C ILE A 347 31.92 17.36 -0.23
N PHE A 348 31.86 16.64 -1.35
CA PHE A 348 32.34 17.16 -2.63
C PHE A 348 31.51 18.34 -3.13
N ALA A 349 30.18 18.30 -2.98
CA ALA A 349 29.30 19.40 -3.35
C ALA A 349 29.63 20.67 -2.55
N ALA A 350 29.80 20.53 -1.24
CA ALA A 350 30.21 21.62 -0.37
C ALA A 350 31.57 22.21 -0.78
N TYR A 351 32.52 21.37 -1.17
CA TYR A 351 33.82 21.83 -1.64
C TYR A 351 33.71 22.60 -2.96
N GLY A 352 32.92 22.10 -3.92
CA GLY A 352 32.62 22.80 -5.18
C GLY A 352 31.97 24.17 -4.92
N ILE A 353 30.93 24.22 -4.10
CA ILE A 353 30.22 25.46 -3.74
C ILE A 353 31.18 26.44 -3.06
N THR A 354 31.89 26.02 -2.02
CA THR A 354 32.79 26.92 -1.28
C THR A 354 33.92 27.45 -2.14
N THR A 355 34.43 26.67 -3.09
CA THR A 355 35.46 27.12 -4.03
C THR A 355 34.89 28.15 -5.02
N VAL A 356 33.71 27.92 -5.59
CA VAL A 356 33.04 28.89 -6.48
C VAL A 356 32.75 30.20 -5.73
N VAL A 357 32.23 30.11 -4.51
CA VAL A 357 31.98 31.28 -3.65
C VAL A 357 33.27 32.07 -3.43
N GLN A 358 34.39 31.40 -3.12
CA GLN A 358 35.69 32.06 -2.93
C GLN A 358 36.19 32.73 -4.22
N MET A 359 36.11 32.04 -5.35
CA MET A 359 36.50 32.61 -6.66
C MET A 359 35.68 33.86 -7.02
N LEU A 360 34.38 33.85 -6.73
CA LEU A 360 33.48 34.98 -6.95
C LEU A 360 33.69 36.10 -5.94
N TYR A 361 34.02 35.79 -4.69
CA TYR A 361 34.28 36.78 -3.64
C TYR A 361 35.54 37.60 -3.93
N VAL A 362 36.53 37.01 -4.60
CA VAL A 362 37.76 37.67 -5.05
C VAL A 362 37.50 38.63 -6.23
N ARG A 363 36.44 38.42 -7.03
CA ARG A 363 36.00 39.38 -8.07
C ARG A 363 35.10 40.46 -7.43
N LYS A 364 35.61 41.70 -7.34
CA LYS A 364 35.12 42.85 -6.53
C LYS A 364 33.73 43.45 -6.86
N GLY A 365 32.70 42.67 -7.18
CA GLY A 365 31.34 43.19 -7.38
C GLY A 365 30.44 42.99 -6.15
N ARG A 366 29.74 44.03 -5.68
CA ARG A 366 28.62 43.87 -4.72
C ARG A 366 27.48 43.05 -5.35
N LEU A 367 27.28 43.20 -6.65
CA LEU A 367 26.24 42.53 -7.43
C LEU A 367 26.45 41.01 -7.55
N SER A 368 27.68 40.55 -7.81
CA SER A 368 27.99 39.11 -7.89
C SER A 368 27.74 38.37 -6.57
N LYS A 369 27.94 39.05 -5.44
CA LYS A 369 27.65 38.51 -4.10
C LYS A 369 26.15 38.35 -3.85
N VAL A 370 25.36 39.37 -4.19
CA VAL A 370 23.89 39.33 -4.04
C VAL A 370 23.29 38.26 -4.95
N LEU A 371 23.71 38.20 -6.22
CA LEU A 371 23.22 37.19 -7.17
C LEU A 371 23.52 35.76 -6.74
N LEU A 372 24.69 35.50 -6.15
CA LEU A 372 25.03 34.17 -5.63
C LEU A 372 24.17 33.78 -4.42
N ILE A 373 23.95 34.71 -3.48
CA ILE A 373 23.09 34.45 -2.31
C ILE A 373 21.65 34.21 -2.77
N VAL A 374 21.12 35.04 -3.68
CA VAL A 374 19.79 34.86 -4.26
C VAL A 374 19.68 33.52 -4.99
N PHE A 375 20.70 33.13 -5.76
CA PHE A 375 20.73 31.85 -6.46
C PHE A 375 20.74 30.66 -5.48
N LEU A 376 21.54 30.72 -4.41
CA LEU A 376 21.55 29.67 -3.38
C LEU A 376 20.22 29.59 -2.63
N ILE A 377 19.62 30.74 -2.28
CA ILE A 377 18.28 30.79 -1.66
C ILE A 377 17.22 30.22 -2.61
N PHE A 378 17.29 30.55 -3.91
CA PHE A 378 16.39 30.02 -4.92
C PHE A 378 16.51 28.49 -5.03
N LEU A 379 17.73 27.95 -5.06
CA LEU A 379 17.94 26.50 -5.10
C LEU A 379 17.45 25.80 -3.83
N LEU A 380 17.63 26.42 -2.66
CA LEU A 380 17.06 25.92 -1.40
C LEU A 380 15.53 25.95 -1.41
N HIS A 381 14.94 27.02 -1.95
CA HIS A 381 13.49 27.16 -2.08
C HIS A 381 12.88 26.14 -3.04
N MET A 382 13.51 25.91 -4.19
CA MET A 382 13.08 24.88 -5.15
C MET A 382 13.13 23.47 -4.54
N SER A 383 14.15 23.20 -3.73
CA SER A 383 14.27 21.93 -3.00
C SER A 383 13.17 21.77 -1.95
N TYR A 384 12.82 22.87 -1.25
CA TYR A 384 11.76 22.90 -0.26
C TYR A 384 10.37 22.68 -0.88
N ILE A 385 10.04 23.37 -1.99
CA ILE A 385 8.77 23.20 -2.70
C ILE A 385 8.59 21.74 -3.12
N LYS A 386 9.63 21.13 -3.70
CA LYS A 386 9.56 19.75 -4.18
C LYS A 386 9.43 18.74 -3.04
N SER A 387 10.05 19.02 -1.89
CA SER A 387 9.87 18.23 -0.68
C SER A 387 8.43 18.31 -0.14
N ILE A 388 7.71 19.41 -0.36
CA ILE A 388 6.30 19.55 0.02
C ILE A 388 5.39 18.83 -0.98
N GLU A 389 5.64 18.99 -2.29
CA GLU A 389 4.85 18.36 -3.34
C GLU A 389 4.90 16.83 -3.28
N ASN A 390 6.01 16.27 -2.81
CA ASN A 390 6.15 14.85 -2.61
C ASN A 390 5.31 14.42 -1.39
N LYS A 391 4.05 14.01 -1.64
CA LYS A 391 3.08 13.58 -0.61
C LYS A 391 3.64 12.49 0.31
N ASP A 392 4.56 11.65 -0.16
CA ASP A 392 5.22 10.63 0.66
C ASP A 392 6.13 11.22 1.74
N ILE A 393 6.76 12.38 1.46
CA ILE A 393 7.63 13.09 2.40
C ILE A 393 6.83 13.90 3.42
N THR A 394 5.60 14.32 3.11
CA THR A 394 4.75 15.09 4.02
C THR A 394 3.77 14.22 4.82
N ASN A 395 3.38 13.05 4.30
CA ASN A 395 2.47 12.10 4.96
C ASN A 395 3.17 11.00 5.76
N TYR A 396 4.52 11.00 5.86
CA TYR A 396 5.24 10.01 6.67
C TYR A 396 4.78 9.97 8.14
N ARG A 397 4.16 11.06 8.62
CA ARG A 397 3.41 11.08 9.87
C ARG A 397 2.05 11.72 9.73
N GLY A 398 1.03 10.98 10.14
CA GLY A 398 -0.34 11.48 10.24
C GLY A 398 -0.50 12.49 11.38
N TYR A 399 -1.45 13.41 11.24
CA TYR A 399 -1.94 14.21 12.37
C TYR A 399 -2.67 13.33 13.40
N SER A 400 -3.29 12.26 12.93
CA SER A 400 -4.04 11.30 13.74
C SER A 400 -3.60 9.88 13.43
N LYS A 401 -3.96 8.96 14.33
CA LYS A 401 -3.87 7.52 14.06
C LYS A 401 -4.76 7.20 12.85
N PRO A 402 -4.26 6.47 11.85
CA PRO A 402 -5.10 6.04 10.73
C PRO A 402 -6.11 4.98 11.20
N PRO A 403 -7.30 4.88 10.57
CA PRO A 403 -8.35 3.94 10.95
C PRO A 403 -7.88 2.49 11.08
N ILE A 404 -6.96 2.04 10.21
CA ILE A 404 -6.38 0.69 10.28
C ILE A 404 -5.69 0.40 11.63
N VAL A 405 -5.06 1.41 12.26
CA VAL A 405 -4.46 1.22 13.58
C VAL A 405 -5.55 1.03 14.62
N THR A 406 -6.56 1.88 14.64
CA THR A 406 -7.60 1.84 15.67
C THR A 406 -8.58 0.68 15.50
N GLU A 407 -8.92 0.34 14.26
CA GLU A 407 -9.96 -0.65 13.94
C GLU A 407 -9.43 -2.07 13.71
N ASN A 408 -8.14 -2.24 13.37
CA ASN A 408 -7.55 -3.54 13.08
C ASN A 408 -6.41 -3.89 14.06
N TYR A 409 -5.36 -3.08 14.11
CA TYR A 409 -4.21 -3.41 14.96
C TYR A 409 -4.50 -3.28 16.47
N GLU A 410 -5.23 -2.25 16.90
CA GLU A 410 -5.68 -2.10 18.29
C GLU A 410 -6.77 -3.11 18.65
N PHE A 411 -7.58 -3.56 17.68
CA PHE A 411 -8.51 -4.67 17.89
C PHE A 411 -7.75 -5.94 18.31
N LEU A 412 -6.67 -6.28 17.60
CA LEU A 412 -5.80 -7.42 17.92
C LEU A 412 -5.03 -7.25 19.25
N TYR A 413 -4.64 -6.02 19.59
CA TYR A 413 -4.03 -5.73 20.88
C TYR A 413 -5.01 -6.00 22.04
N ASN A 414 -6.27 -5.58 21.87
CA ASN A 414 -7.32 -5.78 22.86
C ASN A 414 -7.88 -7.21 22.90
N HIS A 415 -7.72 -7.97 21.81
CA HIS A 415 -8.13 -9.36 21.67
C HIS A 415 -6.92 -10.23 21.32
N PRO A 416 -5.99 -10.42 22.26
CA PRO A 416 -4.74 -11.13 21.99
C PRO A 416 -5.02 -12.56 21.54
N LEU A 417 -4.53 -12.88 20.35
CA LEU A 417 -4.46 -14.26 19.86
C LEU A 417 -3.52 -15.02 20.81
N LEU A 418 -3.82 -16.26 21.24
CA LEU A 418 -2.78 -17.10 21.88
C LEU A 418 -2.31 -18.18 20.92
N GLY A 419 -0.99 -18.31 20.84
CA GLY A 419 -0.31 -19.24 19.94
C GLY A 419 0.48 -18.53 18.85
N THR A 420 0.91 -19.32 17.86
CA THR A 420 1.69 -18.85 16.72
C THR A 420 0.77 -18.19 15.69
N VAL A 421 1.20 -17.07 15.11
CA VAL A 421 0.48 -16.35 14.06
C VAL A 421 1.26 -16.43 12.75
N ILE A 422 0.63 -16.94 11.69
CA ILE A 422 1.17 -16.83 10.33
C ILE A 422 0.77 -15.47 9.78
N THR A 423 1.69 -14.70 9.19
CA THR A 423 1.36 -13.39 8.64
C THR A 423 1.92 -13.17 7.24
N THR A 424 1.12 -12.52 6.41
CA THR A 424 1.53 -11.99 5.10
C THR A 424 1.85 -10.49 5.14
N ASP A 425 1.77 -9.87 6.32
CA ASP A 425 2.11 -8.46 6.55
C ASP A 425 2.88 -8.34 7.88
N PRO A 426 4.13 -7.82 7.87
CA PRO A 426 4.94 -7.71 9.08
C PRO A 426 4.39 -6.70 10.10
N LEU A 427 3.52 -5.76 9.69
CA LEU A 427 3.04 -4.69 10.58
C LEU A 427 2.38 -5.24 11.85
N ILE A 428 1.69 -6.39 11.76
CA ILE A 428 1.07 -7.01 12.93
C ILE A 428 2.07 -7.28 14.06
N GLY A 429 3.33 -7.59 13.73
CA GLY A 429 4.38 -7.89 14.72
C GLY A 429 4.80 -6.70 15.59
N VAL A 430 4.43 -5.47 15.21
CA VAL A 430 4.56 -4.30 16.07
C VAL A 430 3.55 -4.37 17.22
N PHE A 431 2.31 -4.77 16.93
CA PHE A 431 1.16 -4.62 17.82
C PHE A 431 0.86 -5.84 18.68
N ILE A 432 1.29 -7.03 18.27
CA ILE A 432 1.09 -8.25 19.06
C ILE A 432 2.42 -8.80 19.57
N ASP A 433 2.38 -9.51 20.69
CA ASP A 433 3.54 -10.13 21.32
C ASP A 433 3.59 -11.66 21.10
N ASN A 434 2.94 -12.14 20.04
CA ASN A 434 2.94 -13.55 19.63
C ASN A 434 4.24 -13.96 18.94
N LYS A 435 4.49 -15.27 18.92
CA LYS A 435 5.42 -15.88 17.97
C LYS A 435 4.83 -15.76 16.56
N ILE A 436 5.59 -15.21 15.64
CA ILE A 436 5.14 -14.95 14.26
C ILE A 436 5.90 -15.83 13.28
N ILE A 437 5.19 -16.30 12.26
CA ILE A 437 5.77 -16.97 11.10
C ILE A 437 5.54 -16.08 9.88
N PRO A 438 6.59 -15.42 9.35
CA PRO A 438 6.47 -14.57 8.18
C PRO A 438 6.23 -15.43 6.92
N ALA A 439 5.23 -15.05 6.13
CA ALA A 439 4.78 -15.76 4.95
C ALA A 439 4.46 -14.79 3.79
N TYR A 440 5.28 -13.76 3.60
CA TYR A 440 5.00 -12.62 2.71
C TYR A 440 5.94 -12.47 1.51
N TYR A 441 6.81 -13.45 1.25
CA TYR A 441 7.76 -13.39 0.14
C TYR A 441 7.21 -13.99 -1.15
N SER A 442 6.41 -15.05 -1.02
CA SER A 442 5.77 -15.74 -2.13
C SER A 442 4.57 -16.54 -1.64
N MET A 443 3.65 -16.87 -2.56
CA MET A 443 2.53 -17.77 -2.23
C MET A 443 3.03 -19.15 -1.77
N GLN A 444 4.16 -19.62 -2.31
CA GLN A 444 4.80 -20.86 -1.89
C GLN A 444 5.25 -20.82 -0.42
N ASP A 445 5.74 -19.67 0.05
CA ASP A 445 6.11 -19.50 1.46
C ASP A 445 4.89 -19.57 2.38
N LEU A 446 3.74 -19.02 1.95
CA LEU A 446 2.48 -19.13 2.68
C LEU A 446 1.96 -20.57 2.69
N GLU A 447 1.92 -21.25 1.55
CA GLU A 447 1.56 -22.68 1.47
C GLU A 447 2.46 -23.54 2.37
N TYR A 448 3.77 -23.29 2.34
CA TYR A 448 4.73 -24.00 3.19
C TYR A 448 4.48 -23.70 4.67
N ALA A 449 4.22 -22.45 5.03
CA ALA A 449 3.96 -22.05 6.40
C ALA A 449 2.70 -22.74 6.95
N LEU A 450 1.61 -22.74 6.18
CA LEU A 450 0.34 -23.38 6.54
C LEU A 450 0.47 -24.90 6.73
N LYS A 451 1.33 -25.56 5.95
CA LYS A 451 1.56 -27.01 6.04
C LYS A 451 2.53 -27.42 7.14
N THR A 452 3.49 -26.57 7.47
CA THR A 452 4.65 -26.95 8.32
C THR A 452 4.47 -26.56 9.77
N TYR A 453 3.87 -25.39 10.04
CA TYR A 453 3.81 -24.85 11.38
C TYR A 453 2.44 -25.11 12.01
N ASP A 454 2.45 -25.38 13.30
CA ASP A 454 1.23 -25.31 14.09
C ASP A 454 0.93 -23.85 14.42
N TYR A 455 -0.21 -23.36 13.94
CA TYR A 455 -0.64 -21.97 14.04
C TYR A 455 -2.03 -21.88 14.65
N SER A 456 -2.24 -20.79 15.39
CA SER A 456 -3.52 -20.43 16.00
C SER A 456 -4.34 -19.49 15.12
N ALA A 457 -3.66 -18.64 14.35
CA ALA A 457 -4.27 -17.63 13.53
C ALA A 457 -3.43 -17.30 12.28
N ILE A 458 -4.11 -16.76 11.27
CA ILE A 458 -3.51 -16.24 10.03
C ILE A 458 -3.92 -14.77 9.89
N TYR A 459 -2.93 -13.89 9.75
CA TYR A 459 -3.14 -12.49 9.36
C TYR A 459 -2.79 -12.32 7.88
N MET A 460 -3.80 -12.08 7.06
CA MET A 460 -3.65 -12.08 5.60
C MET A 460 -4.00 -10.75 4.96
N VAL A 461 -3.11 -10.29 4.07
CA VAL A 461 -3.25 -9.11 3.22
C VAL A 461 -2.90 -9.56 1.80
N PRO A 462 -3.89 -9.77 0.91
CA PRO A 462 -3.65 -10.34 -0.42
C PRO A 462 -2.64 -9.54 -1.26
N ARG A 463 -2.57 -8.21 -1.06
CA ARG A 463 -1.63 -7.31 -1.74
C ARG A 463 -0.16 -7.68 -1.51
N ALA A 464 0.16 -8.47 -0.48
CA ALA A 464 1.51 -8.98 -0.25
C ALA A 464 2.04 -9.80 -1.43
N PHE A 465 1.16 -10.32 -2.29
CA PHE A 465 1.52 -11.10 -3.47
C PHE A 465 0.95 -10.44 -4.74
N PRO A 466 1.55 -9.34 -5.22
CA PRO A 466 1.07 -8.65 -6.40
C PRO A 466 1.20 -9.54 -7.64
N CYS A 467 0.07 -9.78 -8.31
CA CYS A 467 0.00 -10.40 -9.63
C CYS A 467 0.11 -9.30 -10.70
N LYS A 468 0.70 -9.63 -11.87
CA LYS A 468 0.59 -8.75 -13.04
C LYS A 468 -0.85 -8.78 -13.54
N GLU A 469 -1.32 -7.68 -14.12
CA GLU A 469 -2.69 -7.57 -14.63
C GLU A 469 -3.03 -8.71 -15.63
N ASP A 470 -2.06 -9.12 -16.45
CA ASP A 470 -2.23 -10.19 -17.44
C ASP A 470 -1.86 -11.61 -16.93
N ASP A 471 -1.58 -11.79 -15.64
CA ASP A 471 -1.18 -13.09 -15.07
C ASP A 471 -2.37 -13.81 -14.40
N ASP A 472 -3.28 -14.31 -15.23
CA ASP A 472 -4.46 -15.07 -14.80
C ASP A 472 -4.10 -16.28 -13.93
N SER A 473 -2.94 -16.90 -14.18
CA SER A 473 -2.47 -18.03 -13.38
C SER A 473 -2.17 -17.60 -11.94
N CYS A 474 -1.50 -16.46 -11.75
CA CYS A 474 -1.26 -15.88 -10.44
C CYS A 474 -2.56 -15.52 -9.72
N ASN A 475 -3.48 -14.86 -10.42
CA ASN A 475 -4.78 -14.44 -9.87
C ASN A 475 -5.64 -15.65 -9.48
N SER A 476 -5.70 -16.69 -10.32
CA SER A 476 -6.41 -17.95 -10.01
C SER A 476 -5.79 -18.64 -8.80
N LYS A 477 -4.46 -18.73 -8.75
CA LYS A 477 -3.75 -19.36 -7.63
C LYS A 477 -4.02 -18.63 -6.30
N MET A 478 -4.09 -17.30 -6.32
CA MET A 478 -4.46 -16.51 -5.15
C MET A 478 -5.89 -16.82 -4.69
N LYS A 479 -6.84 -16.88 -5.63
CA LYS A 479 -8.25 -17.21 -5.36
C LYS A 479 -8.38 -18.62 -4.76
N ASP A 480 -7.66 -19.59 -5.31
CA ASP A 480 -7.66 -20.98 -4.82
C ASP A 480 -7.10 -21.05 -3.39
N MET A 481 -5.99 -20.36 -3.13
CA MET A 481 -5.37 -20.31 -1.81
C MET A 481 -6.26 -19.62 -0.77
N MET A 482 -6.89 -18.50 -1.12
CA MET A 482 -7.87 -17.82 -0.26
C MET A 482 -9.05 -18.74 0.06
N SER A 483 -9.57 -19.45 -0.94
CA SER A 483 -10.67 -20.40 -0.78
C SER A 483 -10.28 -21.54 0.15
N GLN A 484 -9.05 -22.07 0.03
CA GLN A 484 -8.56 -23.10 0.93
C GLN A 484 -8.43 -22.60 2.38
N ILE A 485 -7.88 -21.40 2.59
CA ILE A 485 -7.75 -20.81 3.94
C ILE A 485 -9.14 -20.63 4.58
N LEU A 486 -10.13 -20.18 3.80
CA LEU A 486 -11.52 -20.03 4.24
C LEU A 486 -12.20 -21.36 4.59
N LEU A 487 -11.86 -22.45 3.89
CA LEU A 487 -12.40 -23.78 4.20
C LEU A 487 -11.77 -24.38 5.46
N ASP A 488 -10.48 -24.13 5.68
CA ASP A 488 -9.70 -24.73 6.77
C ASP A 488 -9.75 -23.91 8.07
N ASN A 489 -10.28 -22.68 8.06
CA ASN A 489 -10.23 -21.75 9.20
C ASN A 489 -11.49 -20.88 9.33
N ASN A 490 -11.73 -20.39 10.55
CA ASN A 490 -12.81 -19.44 10.84
C ASN A 490 -12.37 -18.00 10.54
N LEU A 491 -13.11 -17.27 9.71
CA LEU A 491 -12.89 -15.84 9.46
C LEU A 491 -13.40 -15.01 10.65
N VAL A 492 -12.49 -14.32 11.34
CA VAL A 492 -12.78 -13.47 12.51
C VAL A 492 -12.98 -12.01 12.12
N LEU A 493 -12.15 -11.50 11.20
CA LEU A 493 -12.19 -10.11 10.78
C LEU A 493 -11.94 -10.01 9.28
N ASN A 494 -12.76 -9.21 8.59
CA ASN A 494 -12.53 -8.75 7.23
C ASN A 494 -12.80 -7.24 7.17
N LYS A 495 -11.77 -6.46 6.86
CA LYS A 495 -11.86 -5.00 6.77
C LYS A 495 -11.13 -4.50 5.54
N ASN A 496 -11.73 -3.51 4.87
CA ASN A 496 -11.09 -2.78 3.77
C ASN A 496 -10.52 -1.47 4.32
N PHE A 497 -9.24 -1.21 4.06
CA PHE A 497 -8.61 0.07 4.31
C PHE A 497 -7.88 0.53 3.05
N ASN A 498 -8.27 1.69 2.51
CA ASN A 498 -7.66 2.30 1.32
C ASN A 498 -7.61 1.36 0.09
N GLY A 499 -8.63 0.49 -0.08
CA GLY A 499 -8.71 -0.46 -1.19
C GLY A 499 -8.04 -1.81 -0.91
N ASP A 500 -7.29 -1.94 0.19
CA ASP A 500 -6.67 -3.19 0.60
C ASP A 500 -7.52 -3.92 1.64
N TYR A 501 -7.75 -5.21 1.43
CA TYR A 501 -8.48 -6.06 2.36
C TYR A 501 -7.53 -6.74 3.35
N TYR A 502 -7.95 -6.76 4.61
CA TYR A 502 -7.24 -7.35 5.72
C TYR A 502 -8.11 -8.42 6.37
N TYR A 503 -7.55 -9.62 6.46
CA TYR A 503 -8.24 -10.80 6.95
C TYR A 503 -7.56 -11.36 8.19
N ILE A 504 -8.36 -11.81 9.15
CA ILE A 504 -7.90 -12.55 10.32
C ILE A 504 -8.65 -13.87 10.35
N PHE A 505 -7.91 -14.97 10.29
CA PHE A 505 -8.45 -16.33 10.39
C PHE A 505 -7.96 -17.01 11.67
N THR A 506 -8.74 -17.93 12.24
CA THR A 506 -8.34 -18.77 13.38
C THR A 506 -8.64 -20.25 13.15
N LYS A 507 -7.77 -21.14 13.65
CA LYS A 507 -7.83 -22.60 13.44
C LYS A 507 -8.80 -23.32 14.39
N GLU A 508 -9.10 -22.70 15.53
CA GLU A 508 -10.15 -23.13 16.47
C GLU A 508 -11.18 -22.02 16.63
N ASP A 509 -12.33 -22.39 17.22
CA ASP A 509 -13.35 -21.52 17.80
C ASP A 509 -12.78 -20.74 18.99
N TYR A 510 -11.71 -20.00 18.77
CA TYR A 510 -10.84 -19.41 19.78
C TYR A 510 -11.58 -18.46 20.74
N TYR A 511 -12.62 -17.82 20.21
CA TYR A 511 -13.49 -16.92 20.96
C TYR A 511 -14.57 -17.63 21.78
N THR A 512 -14.62 -18.97 21.81
CA THR A 512 -15.58 -19.73 22.63
C THR A 512 -15.23 -19.83 24.12
N ARG A 513 -14.08 -19.30 24.57
CA ARG A 513 -13.66 -19.28 26.00
C ARG A 513 -13.76 -17.93 26.70
N LEU A 514 -13.91 -16.81 25.98
CA LEU A 514 -14.67 -15.69 26.53
C LEU A 514 -16.12 -16.17 26.51
N SER A 515 -16.83 -16.11 27.64
CA SER A 515 -18.10 -16.82 27.77
C SER A 515 -18.97 -16.56 26.53
N LYS A 516 -19.46 -17.63 25.91
CA LYS A 516 -20.51 -17.61 24.88
C LYS A 516 -21.79 -16.89 25.36
N ALA A 517 -21.79 -16.25 26.52
CA ALA A 517 -22.83 -15.35 26.99
C ALA A 517 -22.38 -13.88 26.88
N ASP A 518 -21.14 -13.53 27.22
CA ASP A 518 -20.70 -12.12 27.31
C ASP A 518 -20.30 -11.50 25.96
N LEU A 519 -19.72 -12.30 25.04
CA LEU A 519 -19.45 -11.87 23.65
C LEU A 519 -20.69 -12.05 22.75
N PHE A 520 -21.48 -13.08 23.05
CA PHE A 520 -22.72 -13.46 22.36
C PHE A 520 -23.85 -12.44 22.58
N MET A 521 -23.97 -11.91 23.81
CA MET A 521 -24.95 -10.87 24.15
C MET A 521 -24.58 -9.49 23.58
N LYS A 522 -23.31 -9.21 23.27
CA LYS A 522 -22.88 -7.84 22.93
C LYS A 522 -22.59 -7.59 21.44
N TYR A 523 -22.20 -8.61 20.68
CA TYR A 523 -21.81 -8.44 19.27
C TYR A 523 -22.27 -9.55 18.29
N GLY A 524 -22.85 -10.66 18.76
CA GLY A 524 -23.24 -11.80 17.93
C GLY A 524 -24.65 -11.75 17.36
N MET A 525 -25.64 -11.27 18.13
CA MET A 525 -27.05 -11.34 17.73
C MET A 525 -27.40 -10.59 16.44
N ILE A 526 -26.74 -9.44 16.15
CA ILE A 526 -26.93 -8.72 14.87
C ILE A 526 -26.34 -9.51 13.69
N GLN A 527 -25.29 -10.30 13.89
CA GLN A 527 -24.68 -11.05 12.80
C GLN A 527 -25.49 -12.30 12.44
N ASP A 528 -26.25 -12.85 13.40
CA ASP A 528 -27.16 -13.96 13.16
C ASP A 528 -28.44 -13.53 12.45
N VAL A 529 -28.92 -12.31 12.68
CA VAL A 529 -30.13 -11.77 12.03
C VAL A 529 -29.72 -10.81 10.92
N LYS A 530 -29.71 -11.28 9.69
CA LYS A 530 -29.43 -10.42 8.53
C LYS A 530 -30.71 -10.14 7.77
N LEU A 531 -30.83 -8.95 7.22
CA LEU A 531 -31.75 -8.76 6.11
C LEU A 531 -31.28 -9.63 4.94
N SER A 532 -32.18 -10.42 4.37
CA SER A 532 -31.92 -11.13 3.13
C SER A 532 -31.43 -10.13 2.11
N LYS A 533 -30.37 -10.49 1.39
CA LYS A 533 -29.91 -9.74 0.21
C LYS A 533 -31.02 -9.66 -0.85
N PHE A 534 -32.00 -10.56 -0.75
CA PHE A 534 -32.92 -10.94 -1.80
C PHE A 534 -34.37 -10.63 -1.39
N PRO A 535 -35.11 -9.86 -2.19
CA PRO A 535 -36.53 -9.63 -1.95
C PRO A 535 -37.27 -10.96 -2.02
N LYS A 536 -37.98 -11.35 -0.95
CA LYS A 536 -38.63 -12.68 -0.83
C LYS A 536 -37.68 -13.88 -1.04
N ASP A 537 -36.40 -13.73 -0.70
CA ASP A 537 -35.39 -14.80 -0.79
C ASP A 537 -35.07 -15.30 -2.22
N GLN A 538 -35.47 -14.54 -3.24
CA GLN A 538 -35.14 -14.78 -4.64
C GLN A 538 -34.06 -13.82 -5.13
N PHE A 539 -32.99 -14.34 -5.74
CA PHE A 539 -31.87 -13.52 -6.22
C PHE A 539 -32.37 -12.47 -7.24
N PRO A 540 -32.14 -11.16 -6.99
CA PRO A 540 -32.53 -10.11 -7.91
C PRO A 540 -31.86 -10.27 -9.26
N MET A 541 -32.65 -10.11 -10.30
CA MET A 541 -32.17 -10.13 -11.67
C MET A 541 -32.76 -8.97 -12.45
N VAL A 542 -31.91 -8.20 -13.11
CA VAL A 542 -32.33 -7.15 -14.04
C VAL A 542 -31.98 -7.62 -15.44
N LEU A 543 -33.02 -7.73 -16.27
CA LEU A 543 -32.85 -7.94 -17.71
C LEU A 543 -32.95 -6.61 -18.43
N ILE A 544 -31.93 -6.30 -19.21
CA ILE A 544 -31.90 -5.13 -20.06
C ILE A 544 -31.95 -5.61 -21.52
N LEU A 545 -33.00 -5.22 -22.25
CA LEU A 545 -33.05 -5.40 -23.69
C LEU A 545 -32.36 -4.21 -24.35
N GLU A 546 -31.13 -4.43 -24.80
CA GLU A 546 -30.30 -3.43 -25.44
C GLU A 546 -30.54 -3.32 -26.93
N ASP A 547 -30.27 -2.11 -27.44
CA ASP A 547 -30.47 -1.71 -28.82
C ASP A 547 -31.89 -1.95 -29.32
N PHE A 548 -32.86 -1.97 -28.42
CA PHE A 548 -34.26 -1.99 -28.79
C PHE A 548 -34.64 -0.60 -29.30
N PRO A 549 -35.38 -0.51 -30.41
CA PRO A 549 -34.90 0.33 -31.51
C PRO A 549 -34.19 -0.16 -32.81
N SER A 550 -33.22 -1.09 -32.84
CA SER A 550 -32.12 -0.94 -33.84
C SER A 550 -32.56 -1.02 -35.31
N LEU A 551 -32.47 0.11 -36.02
CA LEU A 551 -32.60 0.19 -37.47
C LEU A 551 -31.18 0.25 -38.04
N ASN A 552 -30.73 -0.81 -38.70
CA ASN A 552 -29.36 -0.88 -39.23
C ASN A 552 -29.09 0.28 -40.21
N ASP A 553 -27.90 0.86 -40.12
CA ASP A 553 -27.45 1.89 -41.05
C ASP A 553 -27.24 1.26 -42.44
N GLU A 554 -28.05 1.69 -43.41
CA GLU A 554 -27.97 1.41 -44.86
C GLU A 554 -28.70 0.15 -45.44
N MET A 555 -30.03 0.12 -45.34
CA MET A 555 -31.00 -0.73 -46.10
C MET A 555 -31.25 -2.18 -45.60
N ASP A 556 -32.53 -2.54 -45.50
CA ASP A 556 -33.15 -3.88 -45.35
C ASP A 556 -32.82 -4.75 -44.11
N GLY A 557 -32.56 -4.12 -42.97
CA GLY A 557 -32.74 -4.73 -41.64
C GLY A 557 -33.97 -4.12 -40.96
N ILE A 558 -35.15 -4.31 -41.54
CA ILE A 558 -36.41 -3.97 -40.87
C ILE A 558 -36.46 -4.87 -39.64
N TRP A 559 -36.64 -4.26 -38.47
CA TRP A 559 -37.41 -4.83 -37.37
C TRP A 559 -38.08 -6.15 -37.76
N ASP A 560 -37.45 -7.26 -37.40
CA ASP A 560 -38.06 -8.55 -37.69
C ASP A 560 -39.28 -8.67 -36.77
N GLU A 561 -40.46 -8.42 -37.34
CA GLU A 561 -41.74 -8.48 -36.65
C GLU A 561 -41.90 -9.84 -35.94
N GLU A 562 -41.28 -10.90 -36.49
CA GLU A 562 -41.24 -12.22 -35.89
C GLU A 562 -40.40 -12.24 -34.60
N GLN A 563 -39.18 -11.68 -34.60
CA GLN A 563 -38.34 -11.56 -33.41
C GLN A 563 -39.01 -10.73 -32.32
N TYR A 564 -39.66 -9.63 -32.70
CA TYR A 564 -40.36 -8.77 -31.77
C TYR A 564 -41.56 -9.50 -31.14
N ARG A 565 -42.41 -10.15 -31.95
CA ARG A 565 -43.53 -10.95 -31.46
C ARG A 565 -43.05 -12.10 -30.59
N TRP A 566 -41.95 -12.73 -30.96
CA TRP A 566 -41.33 -13.81 -30.18
C TRP A 566 -40.85 -13.30 -28.82
N MET A 567 -40.08 -12.21 -28.76
CA MET A 567 -39.60 -11.65 -27.48
C MET A 567 -40.74 -11.19 -26.59
N LYS A 568 -41.78 -10.57 -27.17
CA LYS A 568 -43.00 -10.21 -26.45
C LYS A 568 -43.69 -11.45 -25.88
N GLY A 569 -43.74 -12.54 -26.63
CA GLY A 569 -44.28 -13.83 -26.18
C GLY A 569 -43.41 -14.53 -25.14
N PHE A 570 -42.08 -14.42 -25.25
CA PHE A 570 -41.11 -15.07 -24.38
C PHE A 570 -41.20 -14.56 -22.94
N PHE A 571 -41.30 -13.23 -22.77
CA PHE A 571 -41.37 -12.64 -21.44
C PHE A 571 -42.76 -12.70 -20.80
N ASN A 572 -43.84 -13.02 -21.54
CA ASN A 572 -45.19 -13.36 -21.04
C ASN A 572 -45.57 -12.77 -19.65
N ASP A 573 -45.89 -11.46 -19.62
CA ASP A 573 -46.19 -10.61 -18.45
C ASP A 573 -45.01 -10.14 -17.56
N THR A 574 -43.79 -10.61 -17.83
CA THR A 574 -42.57 -10.01 -17.26
C THR A 574 -42.08 -8.86 -18.13
N TYR A 575 -41.81 -7.71 -17.50
CA TYR A 575 -41.40 -6.50 -18.21
C TYR A 575 -39.92 -6.20 -17.94
N PRO A 576 -38.98 -6.66 -18.78
CA PRO A 576 -37.57 -6.26 -18.67
C PRO A 576 -37.40 -4.74 -18.82
N SER A 577 -36.21 -4.23 -18.50
CA SER A 577 -35.86 -2.85 -18.81
C SER A 577 -35.52 -2.73 -20.30
N LEU A 578 -36.04 -1.72 -21.00
CA LEU A 578 -35.72 -1.47 -22.42
C LEU A 578 -34.72 -0.33 -22.54
N ALA A 579 -33.53 -0.61 -23.04
CA ALA A 579 -32.53 0.41 -23.35
C ALA A 579 -32.74 0.93 -24.78
N ILE A 580 -33.30 2.14 -24.88
CA ILE A 580 -33.76 2.74 -26.13
C ILE A 580 -32.70 3.67 -26.70
N ILE A 581 -32.41 3.52 -28.00
CA ILE A 581 -31.69 4.53 -28.79
C ILE A 581 -32.70 5.58 -29.31
N PRO A 582 -32.67 6.84 -28.82
CA PRO A 582 -33.70 7.82 -29.10
C PRO A 582 -33.92 8.12 -30.60
N THR A 583 -32.86 8.22 -31.41
CA THR A 583 -33.00 8.51 -32.84
C THR A 583 -33.69 7.39 -33.61
N HIS A 584 -33.51 6.14 -33.19
CA HIS A 584 -34.23 5.01 -33.78
C HIS A 584 -35.73 5.11 -33.50
N MET A 585 -36.10 5.47 -32.25
CA MET A 585 -37.49 5.70 -31.87
C MET A 585 -38.13 6.85 -32.66
N GLN A 586 -37.39 7.94 -32.87
CA GLN A 586 -37.83 9.06 -33.70
C GLN A 586 -38.06 8.63 -35.16
N LYS A 587 -37.18 7.79 -35.71
CA LYS A 587 -37.33 7.24 -37.06
C LYS A 587 -38.57 6.36 -37.17
N MET A 588 -38.84 5.50 -36.18
CA MET A 588 -40.09 4.72 -36.12
C MET A 588 -41.34 5.61 -36.14
N ALA A 589 -41.34 6.69 -35.36
CA ALA A 589 -42.43 7.64 -35.34
C ALA A 589 -42.66 8.32 -36.69
N SER A 590 -41.57 8.65 -37.41
CA SER A 590 -41.65 9.24 -38.75
C SER A 590 -42.14 8.28 -39.82
N LEU A 591 -42.01 6.97 -39.59
CA LEU A 591 -42.41 5.90 -40.49
C LEU A 591 -43.77 5.27 -40.09
N GLU A 592 -44.45 5.83 -39.08
CA GLU A 592 -45.74 5.35 -38.57
C GLU A 592 -45.74 3.85 -38.19
N ILE A 593 -44.61 3.36 -37.65
CA ILE A 593 -44.46 1.95 -37.25
C ILE A 593 -45.35 1.66 -36.01
N SER A 594 -46.21 0.65 -36.13
CA SER A 594 -47.27 0.32 -35.14
C SER A 594 -46.74 -0.05 -33.75
N GLU A 595 -45.51 -0.55 -33.68
CA GLU A 595 -44.80 -0.99 -32.49
C GLU A 595 -44.40 0.19 -31.59
N LEU A 596 -44.39 1.42 -32.11
CA LEU A 596 -44.24 2.60 -31.28
C LEU A 596 -45.38 2.71 -30.25
N ASP A 597 -46.59 2.26 -30.58
CA ASP A 597 -47.69 2.22 -29.64
C ASP A 597 -47.47 1.18 -28.54
N TYR A 598 -46.74 0.09 -28.81
CA TYR A 598 -46.32 -0.80 -27.74
C TYR A 598 -45.35 -0.12 -26.78
N LEU A 599 -44.34 0.61 -27.27
CA LEU A 599 -43.41 1.34 -26.41
C LEU A 599 -44.11 2.39 -25.53
N LYS A 600 -45.16 3.04 -26.05
CA LYS A 600 -46.01 3.96 -25.27
C LYS A 600 -46.75 3.26 -24.13
N HIS A 601 -47.20 2.02 -24.35
CA HIS A 601 -47.97 1.23 -23.38
C HIS A 601 -47.12 0.17 -22.68
N TYR A 602 -45.79 0.19 -22.85
CA TYR A 602 -44.92 -0.81 -22.28
C TYR A 602 -44.92 -0.70 -20.76
N GLY A 603 -45.28 -1.79 -20.07
CA GLY A 603 -45.41 -1.81 -18.62
C GLY A 603 -44.07 -1.74 -17.87
N GLY A 604 -42.94 -1.96 -18.54
CA GLY A 604 -41.61 -1.96 -17.92
C GLY A 604 -40.88 -0.62 -17.97
N GLU A 605 -39.68 -0.60 -17.42
CA GLU A 605 -38.80 0.55 -17.39
C GLU A 605 -38.19 0.85 -18.76
N LEU A 606 -38.04 2.14 -19.08
CA LEU A 606 -37.28 2.60 -20.24
C LEU A 606 -35.99 3.22 -19.74
N LEU A 607 -34.87 2.86 -20.36
CA LEU A 607 -33.54 3.41 -20.14
C LEU A 607 -33.09 4.12 -21.41
N GLN A 608 -32.32 5.20 -21.28
CA GLN A 608 -31.71 5.86 -22.45
C GLN A 608 -30.37 5.20 -22.80
N ASN A 609 -30.23 4.73 -24.04
CA ASN A 609 -28.96 4.27 -24.61
C ASN A 609 -28.40 5.31 -25.57
N GLY A 610 -27.56 6.21 -25.04
CA GLY A 610 -26.96 7.30 -25.82
C GLY A 610 -27.99 8.20 -26.54
N LEU A 611 -27.58 8.87 -27.61
CA LEU A 611 -28.49 9.51 -28.57
C LEU A 611 -28.65 8.66 -29.85
N MET A 612 -27.54 8.07 -30.30
CA MET A 612 -27.41 7.17 -31.44
C MET A 612 -26.51 6.01 -31.05
N HIS A 613 -26.60 4.88 -31.75
CA HIS A 613 -25.76 3.72 -31.46
C HIS A 613 -24.26 4.10 -31.48
N ASN A 614 -23.77 4.78 -32.53
CA ASN A 614 -22.36 5.17 -32.71
C ASN A 614 -21.91 6.42 -31.92
N ASP A 615 -22.63 6.83 -30.88
CA ASP A 615 -22.26 8.00 -30.08
C ASP A 615 -21.13 7.65 -29.10
N GLU A 616 -19.87 7.93 -29.41
CA GLU A 616 -18.75 7.60 -28.52
C GLU A 616 -18.78 8.33 -27.15
N LEU A 617 -19.75 9.23 -26.90
CA LEU A 617 -19.86 10.06 -25.71
C LEU A 617 -18.53 10.73 -25.29
N LYS A 618 -17.70 11.07 -26.26
CA LYS A 618 -16.45 11.82 -26.06
C LYS A 618 -16.65 13.29 -26.34
N GLY A 619 -15.93 14.12 -25.60
CA GLY A 619 -15.88 15.57 -25.82
C GLY A 619 -16.18 16.35 -24.56
N ASP A 620 -16.42 17.65 -24.71
CA ASP A 620 -16.68 18.53 -23.58
C ASP A 620 -18.07 18.30 -22.95
N LEU A 621 -18.17 18.57 -21.65
CA LEU A 621 -19.39 18.43 -20.84
C LEU A 621 -20.63 19.06 -21.49
N LYS A 622 -20.51 20.24 -22.12
CA LYS A 622 -21.65 20.95 -22.69
C LYS A 622 -22.22 20.18 -23.90
N THR A 623 -21.35 19.65 -24.75
CA THR A 623 -21.75 18.85 -25.91
C THR A 623 -22.41 17.55 -25.48
N GLN A 624 -21.81 16.81 -24.54
CA GLN A 624 -22.37 15.55 -24.04
C GLN A 624 -23.72 15.78 -23.35
N LYS A 625 -23.83 16.76 -22.46
CA LYS A 625 -25.08 17.14 -21.79
C LYS A 625 -26.19 17.48 -22.79
N ALA A 626 -25.88 18.22 -23.86
CA ALA A 626 -26.86 18.55 -24.89
C ALA A 626 -27.37 17.31 -25.63
N ARG A 627 -26.51 16.34 -25.94
CA ARG A 627 -26.88 15.08 -26.59
C ARG A 627 -27.75 14.20 -25.70
N ILE A 628 -27.31 13.99 -24.45
CA ILE A 628 -28.06 13.20 -23.46
C ILE A 628 -29.45 13.81 -23.27
N LYS A 629 -29.53 15.13 -23.05
CA LYS A 629 -30.80 15.85 -22.90
C LYS A 629 -31.71 15.68 -24.13
N ASN A 630 -31.16 15.82 -25.34
CA ASN A 630 -31.94 15.65 -26.58
C ASN A 630 -32.52 14.23 -26.67
N GLY A 631 -31.72 13.22 -26.34
CA GLY A 631 -32.19 11.83 -26.31
C GLY A 631 -33.36 11.63 -25.34
N ARG A 632 -33.24 12.17 -24.13
CA ARG A 632 -34.29 12.13 -23.11
C ARG A 632 -35.57 12.83 -23.57
N ASP A 633 -35.43 14.00 -24.18
CA ASP A 633 -36.55 14.81 -24.68
C ASP A 633 -37.30 14.05 -25.81
N ILE A 634 -36.58 13.32 -26.67
CA ILE A 634 -37.18 12.48 -27.73
C ILE A 634 -37.99 11.33 -27.10
N ILE A 635 -37.40 10.56 -26.18
CA ILE A 635 -38.10 9.45 -25.52
C ILE A 635 -39.34 9.98 -24.79
N SER A 636 -39.20 11.07 -24.05
CA SER A 636 -40.29 11.67 -23.27
C SER A 636 -41.41 12.18 -24.15
N LYS A 637 -41.10 12.81 -25.28
CA LYS A 637 -42.10 13.30 -26.23
C LYS A 637 -42.88 12.17 -26.88
N LEU A 638 -42.23 11.04 -27.18
CA LEU A 638 -42.85 9.93 -27.91
C LEU A 638 -43.63 8.97 -27.00
N THR A 639 -43.19 8.81 -25.74
CA THR A 639 -43.80 7.88 -24.78
C THR A 639 -44.66 8.55 -23.72
N ASN A 640 -44.54 9.88 -23.54
CA ASN A 640 -45.07 10.60 -22.39
C ASN A 640 -44.54 10.08 -21.03
N ARG A 641 -43.32 9.55 -21.02
CA ARG A 641 -42.63 9.01 -19.83
C ARG A 641 -41.26 9.64 -19.67
N THR A 642 -40.86 9.91 -18.43
CA THR A 642 -39.48 10.31 -18.11
C THR A 642 -38.58 9.10 -18.00
N VAL A 643 -37.31 9.28 -18.35
CA VAL A 643 -36.26 8.26 -18.31
C VAL A 643 -35.32 8.63 -17.17
N SER A 644 -35.17 7.74 -16.18
CA SER A 644 -34.35 7.94 -14.97
C SER A 644 -33.02 7.18 -15.03
N GLY A 645 -32.90 6.21 -15.92
CA GLY A 645 -31.68 5.42 -16.10
C GLY A 645 -31.01 5.62 -17.45
N PHE A 646 -29.68 5.55 -17.44
CA PHE A 646 -28.83 5.72 -18.61
C PHE A 646 -27.85 4.56 -18.75
N ILE A 647 -27.65 4.13 -20.00
CA ILE A 647 -26.63 3.16 -20.39
C ILE A 647 -25.79 3.77 -21.51
N PRO A 648 -24.44 3.76 -21.41
CA PRO A 648 -23.60 4.34 -22.44
C PRO A 648 -23.52 3.38 -23.65
N PRO A 649 -23.65 3.88 -24.88
CA PRO A 649 -23.41 3.09 -26.08
C PRO A 649 -21.93 2.68 -26.18
N PHE A 650 -21.67 1.52 -26.80
CA PHE A 650 -20.31 1.00 -27.04
C PHE A 650 -19.38 0.96 -25.83
N TYR A 651 -19.95 0.81 -24.64
CA TYR A 651 -19.20 0.50 -23.43
C TYR A 651 -18.28 1.62 -22.88
N SER A 652 -18.49 2.89 -23.25
CA SER A 652 -17.66 3.98 -22.71
C SER A 652 -18.46 5.20 -22.25
N ALA A 653 -18.29 5.55 -20.97
CA ALA A 653 -18.58 6.87 -20.42
C ALA A 653 -17.26 7.49 -19.92
N ASP A 654 -17.20 8.82 -19.85
CA ASP A 654 -16.13 9.53 -19.16
C ASP A 654 -16.69 10.36 -18.00
N GLU A 655 -15.81 11.04 -17.24
CA GLU A 655 -16.22 11.89 -16.12
C GLU A 655 -17.21 13.00 -16.55
N ASN A 656 -17.16 13.46 -17.82
CA ASN A 656 -18.10 14.44 -18.32
C ASN A 656 -19.47 13.82 -18.60
N THR A 657 -19.52 12.56 -19.02
CA THR A 657 -20.79 11.82 -19.16
C THR A 657 -21.50 11.74 -17.83
N ILE A 658 -20.80 11.30 -16.77
CA ILE A 658 -21.39 11.17 -15.42
C ILE A 658 -21.89 12.52 -14.92
N LYS A 659 -21.06 13.56 -15.01
CA LYS A 659 -21.46 14.90 -14.59
C LYS A 659 -22.65 15.43 -15.39
N ALA A 660 -22.74 15.12 -16.68
CA ALA A 660 -23.88 15.50 -17.50
C ALA A 660 -25.18 14.80 -17.09
N LEU A 661 -25.09 13.54 -16.65
CA LEU A 661 -26.24 12.77 -16.14
C LEU A 661 -26.75 13.33 -14.82
N GLU A 662 -25.87 13.64 -13.87
CA GLU A 662 -26.23 14.31 -12.61
C GLU A 662 -26.91 15.66 -12.86
N ASP A 663 -26.31 16.46 -13.74
CA ASP A 663 -26.80 17.78 -14.17
C ASP A 663 -28.18 17.75 -14.86
N LEU A 664 -28.64 16.55 -15.24
CA LEU A 664 -29.91 16.28 -15.87
C LEU A 664 -30.85 15.49 -14.95
N ASP A 665 -30.52 15.26 -13.69
CA ASP A 665 -31.34 14.51 -12.73
C ASP A 665 -31.62 13.06 -13.20
N TYR A 666 -30.60 12.37 -13.72
CA TYR A 666 -30.63 10.92 -13.81
C TYR A 666 -30.40 10.30 -12.44
N ASP A 667 -31.06 9.17 -12.17
CA ASP A 667 -30.91 8.43 -10.91
C ASP A 667 -29.94 7.25 -11.07
N ILE A 668 -29.98 6.60 -12.24
CA ILE A 668 -29.30 5.31 -12.47
C ILE A 668 -28.33 5.41 -13.64
N TYR A 669 -27.12 4.90 -13.42
CA TYR A 669 -26.10 4.67 -14.43
C TYR A 669 -25.79 3.17 -14.53
N VAL A 670 -26.10 2.56 -15.67
CA VAL A 670 -25.75 1.17 -15.96
C VAL A 670 -24.40 1.16 -16.65
N SER A 671 -23.38 0.71 -15.93
CA SER A 671 -22.02 0.58 -16.40
C SER A 671 -21.76 -0.78 -17.02
N ASN A 672 -20.77 -0.79 -17.90
CA ASN A 672 -20.35 -2.00 -18.59
C ASN A 672 -19.28 -2.75 -17.81
N VAL A 673 -19.10 -4.04 -18.13
CA VAL A 673 -18.06 -4.87 -17.53
C VAL A 673 -16.69 -4.21 -17.77
N GLY A 674 -16.01 -3.82 -16.68
CA GLY A 674 -14.68 -3.20 -16.74
C GLY A 674 -14.67 -1.67 -16.83
N ASP A 675 -15.84 -1.01 -16.79
CA ASP A 675 -15.89 0.45 -16.64
C ASP A 675 -15.28 0.87 -15.29
N THR A 676 -14.40 1.86 -15.29
CA THR A 676 -13.71 2.35 -14.07
C THR A 676 -14.14 3.77 -13.68
N THR A 677 -15.13 4.33 -14.40
CA THR A 677 -15.60 5.69 -14.19
C THR A 677 -16.32 5.84 -12.84
N ASP A 678 -15.96 6.87 -12.08
CA ASP A 678 -16.62 7.21 -10.82
C ASP A 678 -18.05 7.68 -11.12
N PRO A 679 -19.10 7.03 -10.57
CA PRO A 679 -20.49 7.40 -10.83
C PRO A 679 -20.95 8.68 -10.13
N GLY A 680 -20.11 9.29 -9.28
CA GLY A 680 -20.49 10.49 -8.53
C GLY A 680 -21.64 10.21 -7.57
N THR A 681 -22.75 10.92 -7.74
CA THR A 681 -23.98 10.78 -6.96
C THR A 681 -24.99 9.80 -7.56
N LEU A 682 -24.77 9.32 -8.78
CA LEU A 682 -25.66 8.38 -9.46
C LEU A 682 -25.56 6.99 -8.84
N ARG A 683 -26.67 6.24 -8.82
CA ARG A 683 -26.61 4.81 -8.52
C ARG A 683 -26.00 4.07 -9.70
N ARG A 684 -24.85 3.44 -9.48
CA ARG A 684 -24.19 2.60 -10.48
C ARG A 684 -24.60 1.14 -10.36
N PHE A 685 -25.00 0.54 -11.49
CA PHE A 685 -25.15 -0.90 -11.63
C PHE A 685 -24.28 -1.45 -12.74
N ASP A 686 -23.43 -2.41 -12.39
CA ASP A 686 -22.55 -3.06 -13.35
C ASP A 686 -23.26 -4.22 -14.03
N GLN A 687 -23.17 -4.25 -15.36
CA GLN A 687 -23.47 -5.47 -16.11
C GLN A 687 -22.60 -6.61 -15.58
N SER A 688 -23.24 -7.74 -15.29
CA SER A 688 -22.57 -8.86 -14.60
C SER A 688 -22.34 -10.06 -15.51
N LEU A 689 -23.13 -10.20 -16.57
CA LEU A 689 -23.11 -11.38 -17.45
C LEU A 689 -23.42 -10.99 -18.89
N SER A 690 -22.59 -11.47 -19.82
CA SER A 690 -22.89 -11.50 -21.26
C SER A 690 -23.30 -12.92 -21.66
N LEU A 691 -24.43 -13.06 -22.37
CA LEU A 691 -24.82 -14.34 -22.97
C LEU A 691 -24.03 -14.67 -24.25
N ILE A 692 -23.37 -13.66 -24.82
CA ILE A 692 -22.59 -13.78 -26.04
C ILE A 692 -21.19 -14.24 -25.67
N ASP A 693 -20.75 -15.33 -26.31
CA ASP A 693 -19.41 -15.88 -26.18
C ASP A 693 -18.45 -15.19 -27.15
N ASN A 694 -18.88 -15.00 -28.40
CA ASN A 694 -18.10 -14.33 -29.41
C ASN A 694 -18.97 -13.41 -30.28
N TRP A 695 -18.75 -12.11 -30.12
CA TRP A 695 -19.44 -11.06 -30.85
C TRP A 695 -19.24 -11.11 -32.37
N ALA A 696 -18.05 -11.48 -32.84
CA ALA A 696 -17.74 -11.57 -34.27
C ALA A 696 -18.41 -12.78 -34.93
N LEU A 697 -18.58 -13.88 -34.19
CA LEU A 697 -19.23 -15.10 -34.67
C LEU A 697 -20.73 -15.14 -34.35
N LYS A 698 -21.25 -14.15 -33.62
CA LYS A 698 -22.61 -14.15 -33.07
C LYS A 698 -22.97 -15.44 -32.32
N SER A 699 -22.01 -16.02 -31.60
CA SER A 699 -22.21 -17.28 -30.86
C SER A 699 -22.56 -17.02 -29.39
N PHE A 700 -23.46 -17.86 -28.86
CA PHE A 700 -23.89 -17.81 -27.46
C PHE A 700 -23.08 -18.79 -26.59
N LYS A 701 -22.96 -18.45 -25.30
CA LYS A 701 -22.35 -19.33 -24.31
C LYS A 701 -23.19 -20.59 -24.14
N SER A 702 -22.52 -21.73 -23.93
CA SER A 702 -23.23 -22.98 -23.62
C SER A 702 -23.91 -22.89 -22.25
N LYS A 703 -25.01 -23.63 -22.08
CA LYS A 703 -25.72 -23.75 -20.79
C LYS A 703 -24.80 -24.03 -19.61
N ALA A 704 -23.88 -24.99 -19.75
CA ALA A 704 -22.94 -25.36 -18.70
C ALA A 704 -21.98 -24.21 -18.30
N LEU A 705 -21.56 -23.39 -19.28
CA LEU A 705 -20.73 -22.22 -19.01
C LEU A 705 -21.55 -21.13 -18.28
N LEU A 706 -22.80 -20.89 -18.71
CA LEU A 706 -23.70 -19.95 -18.06
C LEU A 706 -23.99 -20.34 -16.60
N GLU A 707 -24.27 -21.61 -16.32
CA GLU A 707 -24.47 -22.11 -14.95
C GLU A 707 -23.25 -21.82 -14.06
N LYS A 708 -22.04 -22.05 -14.59
CA LYS A 708 -20.79 -21.78 -13.87
C LYS A 708 -20.58 -20.29 -13.59
N GLU A 709 -20.79 -19.43 -14.59
CA GLU A 709 -20.62 -17.98 -14.42
C GLU A 709 -21.69 -17.37 -13.51
N ILE A 710 -22.96 -17.78 -13.64
CA ILE A 710 -24.05 -17.32 -12.76
C ILE A 710 -23.79 -17.75 -11.32
N HIS A 711 -23.35 -18.99 -11.09
CA HIS A 711 -22.97 -19.45 -9.76
C HIS A 711 -21.83 -18.62 -9.17
N TYR A 712 -20.81 -18.31 -9.99
CA TYR A 712 -19.71 -17.44 -9.60
C TYR A 712 -20.19 -16.03 -9.23
N ILE A 713 -20.95 -15.38 -10.10
CA ILE A 713 -21.49 -14.02 -9.89
C ILE A 713 -22.32 -13.96 -8.60
N ARG A 714 -23.20 -14.95 -8.38
CA ARG A 714 -24.06 -15.04 -7.19
C ARG A 714 -23.29 -15.10 -5.87
N SER A 715 -22.05 -15.58 -5.89
CA SER A 715 -21.23 -15.64 -4.67
C SER A 715 -20.61 -14.29 -4.26
N PHE A 716 -20.52 -13.33 -5.19
CA PHE A 716 -19.88 -12.01 -4.95
C PHE A 716 -20.83 -10.81 -5.12
N ASN A 717 -21.83 -10.91 -5.99
CA ASN A 717 -22.76 -9.82 -6.30
C ASN A 717 -24.09 -10.00 -5.58
N ASP A 718 -24.76 -8.88 -5.30
CA ASP A 718 -26.09 -8.87 -4.67
C ASP A 718 -27.23 -8.98 -5.70
N TYR A 719 -26.92 -8.89 -6.99
CA TYR A 719 -27.86 -8.95 -8.12
C TYR A 719 -27.18 -9.53 -9.37
N LEU A 720 -28.00 -9.96 -10.34
CA LEU A 720 -27.57 -10.39 -11.67
C LEU A 720 -28.13 -9.40 -12.69
N MET A 721 -27.27 -8.59 -13.31
CA MET A 721 -27.66 -7.70 -14.41
C MET A 721 -27.18 -8.29 -15.74
N VAL A 722 -28.11 -8.56 -16.65
CA VAL A 722 -27.84 -9.22 -17.93
C VAL A 722 -28.41 -8.38 -19.06
N SER A 723 -27.56 -8.07 -20.02
CA SER A 723 -27.95 -7.38 -21.25
C SER A 723 -28.20 -8.37 -22.37
N LEU A 724 -29.37 -8.25 -22.99
CA LEU A 724 -29.80 -9.02 -24.15
C LEU A 724 -29.84 -8.08 -25.36
N TYR A 725 -28.98 -8.34 -26.33
CA TYR A 725 -28.88 -7.52 -27.54
C TYR A 725 -29.88 -8.01 -28.57
N TYR A 726 -30.95 -7.24 -28.81
CA TYR A 726 -32.10 -7.66 -29.61
C TYR A 726 -31.70 -8.29 -30.96
N TYR A 727 -30.81 -7.64 -31.70
CA TYR A 727 -30.38 -8.03 -33.04
C TYR A 727 -29.53 -9.33 -33.11
N MET A 728 -29.18 -9.91 -31.96
CA MET A 728 -28.41 -11.15 -31.88
C MET A 728 -29.31 -12.39 -31.86
N TYR A 729 -30.63 -12.23 -31.64
CA TYR A 729 -31.57 -13.34 -31.52
C TYR A 729 -32.33 -13.56 -32.82
N THR A 730 -32.06 -14.67 -33.49
CA THR A 730 -32.80 -15.21 -34.63
C THR A 730 -33.47 -16.53 -34.25
N ASN A 731 -34.35 -17.05 -35.12
CA ASN A 731 -35.01 -18.35 -34.95
C ASN A 731 -34.05 -19.51 -34.62
N GLU A 732 -32.79 -19.47 -35.07
CA GLU A 732 -31.78 -20.49 -34.80
C GLU A 732 -31.18 -20.40 -33.38
N THR A 733 -31.27 -19.23 -32.75
CA THR A 733 -30.59 -18.91 -31.49
C THR A 733 -31.51 -18.84 -30.27
N TYR A 734 -32.83 -18.89 -30.47
CA TYR A 734 -33.82 -18.87 -29.38
C TYR A 734 -33.59 -19.95 -28.32
N SER A 735 -33.08 -21.12 -28.72
CA SER A 735 -32.72 -22.21 -27.80
C SER A 735 -31.68 -21.80 -26.75
N SER A 736 -30.79 -20.85 -27.07
CA SER A 736 -29.80 -20.33 -26.12
C SER A 736 -30.47 -19.46 -25.03
N LEU A 737 -31.55 -18.75 -25.38
CA LEU A 737 -32.32 -17.98 -24.40
C LEU A 737 -33.20 -18.91 -23.54
N ASP A 738 -33.73 -19.99 -24.11
CA ASP A 738 -34.43 -21.04 -23.34
C ASP A 738 -33.47 -21.71 -22.33
N ASP A 739 -32.25 -22.02 -22.76
CA ASP A 739 -31.21 -22.55 -21.88
C ASP A 739 -30.90 -21.58 -20.73
N PHE A 740 -30.66 -20.31 -21.03
CA PHE A 740 -30.45 -19.27 -20.02
C PHE A 740 -31.64 -19.16 -19.06
N TRP A 741 -32.86 -19.07 -19.58
CA TRP A 741 -34.08 -18.94 -18.77
C TRP A 741 -34.31 -20.15 -17.87
N SER A 742 -33.97 -21.35 -18.33
CA SER A 742 -34.05 -22.55 -17.52
C SER A 742 -33.15 -22.51 -16.27
N ILE A 743 -32.05 -21.75 -16.30
CA ILE A 743 -31.12 -21.55 -15.19
C ILE A 743 -31.66 -20.51 -14.19
N VAL A 744 -32.29 -19.45 -14.70
CA VAL A 744 -32.68 -18.27 -13.91
C VAL A 744 -34.18 -18.16 -13.62
N LYS A 745 -35.00 -19.15 -13.99
CA LYS A 745 -36.46 -19.15 -13.78
C LYS A 745 -36.93 -18.90 -12.34
N ASP A 746 -36.08 -19.20 -11.35
CA ASP A 746 -36.39 -19.03 -9.93
C ASP A 746 -35.88 -17.68 -9.37
N TYR A 747 -35.27 -16.84 -10.21
CA TYR A 747 -34.77 -15.51 -9.86
C TYR A 747 -35.92 -14.50 -9.89
N ARG A 748 -35.80 -13.45 -9.07
CA ARG A 748 -36.80 -12.37 -9.07
C ARG A 748 -36.40 -11.36 -10.13
N LEU A 749 -37.16 -11.32 -11.22
CA LEU A 749 -37.00 -10.28 -12.22
C LEU A 749 -37.43 -8.92 -11.65
N MET A 750 -36.60 -7.92 -11.85
CA MET A 750 -36.82 -6.54 -11.43
C MET A 750 -36.37 -5.58 -12.54
N SER A 751 -36.98 -4.41 -12.57
CA SER A 751 -36.43 -3.24 -13.29
C SER A 751 -35.21 -2.68 -12.55
N ALA A 752 -34.39 -1.86 -13.21
CA ALA A 752 -33.26 -1.19 -12.58
C ALA A 752 -33.73 -0.21 -11.48
N THR A 753 -34.85 0.50 -11.71
CA THR A 753 -35.46 1.37 -10.67
C THR A 753 -35.99 0.58 -9.48
N GLU A 754 -36.59 -0.59 -9.69
CA GLU A 754 -36.99 -1.46 -8.57
C GLU A 754 -35.78 -1.99 -7.81
N LEU A 755 -34.69 -2.33 -8.51
CA LEU A 755 -33.44 -2.74 -7.88
C LEU A 755 -32.83 -1.59 -7.05
N ASP A 756 -32.78 -0.37 -7.57
CA ASP A 756 -32.30 0.80 -6.82
C ASP A 756 -33.16 1.05 -5.58
N SER A 757 -34.49 1.03 -5.73
CA SER A 757 -35.41 1.17 -4.61
C SER A 757 -35.16 0.10 -3.54
N TRP A 758 -34.87 -1.14 -3.95
CA TRP A 758 -34.52 -2.23 -3.02
C TRP A 758 -33.18 -2.02 -2.33
N MET A 759 -32.16 -1.58 -3.06
CA MET A 759 -30.83 -1.31 -2.52
C MET A 759 -30.86 -0.13 -1.54
N ASP A 760 -31.55 0.96 -1.88
CA ASP A 760 -31.77 2.10 -1.01
C ASP A 760 -32.56 1.72 0.26
N LEU A 761 -33.62 0.90 0.11
CA LEU A 761 -34.35 0.36 1.24
C LEU A 761 -33.42 -0.41 2.18
N ARG A 762 -32.61 -1.33 1.63
CA ARG A 762 -31.66 -2.14 2.39
C ARG A 762 -30.59 -1.30 3.09
N GLU A 763 -30.08 -0.26 2.44
CA GLU A 763 -29.12 0.68 3.02
C GLU A 763 -29.72 1.48 4.19
N LYS A 764 -31.03 1.75 4.16
CA LYS A 764 -31.76 2.49 5.20
C LYS A 764 -32.22 1.61 6.37
N VAL A 765 -32.24 0.29 6.24
CA VAL A 765 -32.55 -0.61 7.36
C VAL A 765 -31.41 -0.58 8.37
N GLN A 766 -31.70 -0.16 9.60
CA GLN A 766 -30.74 -0.10 10.69
C GLN A 766 -31.03 -1.18 11.72
N PHE A 767 -29.97 -1.86 12.14
CA PHE A 767 -29.98 -2.80 13.26
C PHE A 767 -29.29 -2.14 14.45
N SER A 768 -29.94 -2.15 15.60
CA SER A 768 -29.33 -1.76 16.87
C SER A 768 -29.62 -2.80 17.95
N LEU A 769 -28.76 -2.87 18.95
CA LEU A 769 -28.93 -3.77 20.09
C LEU A 769 -29.24 -2.96 21.34
N ASP A 770 -30.27 -3.36 22.06
CA ASP A 770 -30.57 -2.92 23.41
C ASP A 770 -30.70 -4.14 24.34
N GLY A 771 -29.62 -4.49 25.04
CA GLY A 771 -29.56 -5.73 25.81
C GLY A 771 -29.60 -6.98 24.93
N ASP A 772 -30.56 -7.88 25.20
CA ASP A 772 -30.86 -9.10 24.44
C ASP A 772 -31.88 -8.87 23.31
N GLN A 773 -32.26 -7.61 23.07
CA GLN A 773 -33.27 -7.23 22.09
C GLN A 773 -32.62 -6.58 20.86
N ILE A 774 -32.99 -7.08 19.68
CA ILE A 774 -32.60 -6.52 18.38
C ILE A 774 -33.67 -5.51 17.96
N ASN A 775 -33.29 -4.25 17.86
CA ASN A 775 -34.15 -3.19 17.36
C ASN A 775 -33.89 -3.01 15.87
N ILE A 776 -34.92 -3.21 15.06
CA ILE A 776 -34.89 -3.02 13.61
C ILE A 776 -35.70 -1.77 13.31
N THR A 777 -35.05 -0.80 12.67
CA THR A 777 -35.72 0.41 12.19
C THR A 777 -35.62 0.43 10.68
N ALA A 778 -36.76 0.56 10.01
CA ALA A 778 -36.81 0.66 8.55
C ALA A 778 -37.79 1.76 8.11
N PRO A 779 -37.67 2.29 6.87
CA PRO A 779 -38.65 3.22 6.33
C PRO A 779 -40.07 2.63 6.40
N LYS A 780 -41.09 3.44 6.74
CA LYS A 780 -42.51 3.00 6.87
C LYS A 780 -43.09 2.29 5.64
N GLU A 781 -42.47 2.48 4.48
CA GLU A 781 -42.88 1.91 3.21
C GLU A 781 -42.21 0.56 2.89
N SER A 782 -41.39 0.04 3.81
CA SER A 782 -40.72 -1.25 3.69
C SER A 782 -41.73 -2.38 3.55
N LYS A 783 -41.77 -3.01 2.37
CA LYS A 783 -42.52 -4.24 2.09
C LYS A 783 -41.54 -5.33 1.67
N ASP A 784 -41.95 -6.58 1.79
CA ASP A 784 -41.20 -7.75 1.31
C ASP A 784 -39.79 -7.95 1.93
N LEU A 785 -39.52 -7.37 3.10
CA LEU A 785 -38.28 -7.62 3.83
C LEU A 785 -38.28 -9.07 4.33
N THR A 786 -37.15 -9.76 4.19
CA THR A 786 -36.94 -11.09 4.77
C THR A 786 -35.79 -11.02 5.76
N LEU A 787 -35.99 -11.42 7.01
CA LEU A 787 -34.92 -11.63 7.98
C LEU A 787 -34.47 -13.08 7.95
N LEU A 788 -33.17 -13.27 7.79
CA LEU A 788 -32.49 -14.54 7.80
C LEU A 788 -31.83 -14.74 9.15
N PHE A 789 -32.07 -15.89 9.76
CA PHE A 789 -31.48 -16.28 11.04
C PHE A 789 -30.42 -17.36 10.80
N PHE A 790 -29.17 -17.06 11.11
CA PHE A 790 -28.00 -17.90 10.86
C PHE A 790 -27.41 -18.57 12.11
N GLY A 791 -28.01 -18.32 13.28
CA GLY A 791 -27.57 -18.88 14.55
C GLY A 791 -28.71 -19.59 15.29
N PRO A 792 -28.39 -20.54 16.17
CA PRO A 792 -29.37 -21.09 17.08
C PRO A 792 -29.64 -20.10 18.21
N GLY A 793 -30.90 -19.91 18.60
CA GLY A 793 -31.24 -19.04 19.72
C GLY A 793 -32.70 -18.63 19.83
N ASP A 794 -32.97 -17.97 20.95
CA ASP A 794 -34.21 -17.25 21.23
C ASP A 794 -33.98 -15.76 20.95
N TYR A 795 -34.52 -15.27 19.83
CA TYR A 795 -34.37 -13.88 19.39
C TYR A 795 -35.52 -13.03 19.91
N ARG A 796 -35.22 -11.89 20.53
CA ARG A 796 -36.21 -10.84 20.83
C ARG A 796 -35.98 -9.68 19.89
N ILE A 797 -36.99 -9.32 19.12
CA ILE A 797 -36.90 -8.33 18.06
C ILE A 797 -37.99 -7.29 18.29
N GLN A 798 -37.59 -6.03 18.34
CA GLN A 798 -38.52 -4.92 18.27
C GLN A 798 -38.38 -4.26 16.91
N SER A 799 -39.51 -4.05 16.25
CA SER A 799 -39.52 -3.56 14.88
C SER A 799 -40.74 -2.66 14.67
N ASP A 800 -40.53 -1.58 13.90
CA ASP A 800 -41.60 -0.71 13.41
C ASP A 800 -42.14 -1.13 12.03
N ILE A 801 -41.61 -2.23 11.49
CA ILE A 801 -42.02 -2.83 10.21
C ILE A 801 -43.34 -3.58 10.42
N LYS A 802 -44.37 -3.23 9.65
CA LYS A 802 -45.70 -3.87 9.77
C LYS A 802 -45.76 -5.32 9.28
N LYS A 803 -44.98 -5.66 8.25
CA LYS A 803 -44.97 -7.00 7.63
C LYS A 803 -43.55 -7.39 7.28
N ILE A 804 -43.14 -8.59 7.72
CA ILE A 804 -41.80 -9.11 7.45
C ILE A 804 -41.86 -10.62 7.26
N ASN A 805 -41.02 -11.14 6.37
CA ASN A 805 -40.77 -12.56 6.28
C ASN A 805 -39.62 -12.92 7.22
N ILE A 806 -39.72 -14.06 7.88
CA ILE A 806 -38.64 -14.61 8.70
C ILE A 806 -38.27 -15.98 8.16
N LYS A 807 -36.98 -16.24 8.00
CA LYS A 807 -36.46 -17.51 7.51
C LYS A 807 -35.37 -18.05 8.43
N ASN A 808 -35.56 -19.29 8.86
CA ASN A 808 -34.52 -20.02 9.56
C ASN A 808 -33.52 -20.60 8.53
N ALA A 809 -32.27 -20.15 8.55
CA ALA A 809 -31.23 -20.58 7.62
C ALA A 809 -30.33 -21.69 8.17
N ILE A 810 -30.64 -22.23 9.36
CA ILE A 810 -29.87 -23.31 9.99
C ILE A 810 -30.71 -24.59 10.15
N ASP A 811 -30.03 -25.70 10.43
CA ASP A 811 -30.63 -27.04 10.56
C ASP A 811 -31.33 -27.27 11.92
N GLU A 812 -31.30 -26.30 12.83
CA GLU A 812 -31.94 -26.37 14.16
C GLU A 812 -33.14 -25.44 14.26
N SER A 813 -34.14 -25.77 15.08
CA SER A 813 -35.28 -24.87 15.30
C SER A 813 -34.88 -23.62 16.07
N ILE A 814 -35.36 -22.46 15.64
CA ILE A 814 -35.15 -21.18 16.35
C ILE A 814 -36.48 -20.63 16.88
N LYS A 815 -36.41 -19.74 17.87
CA LYS A 815 -37.57 -18.99 18.34
C LYS A 815 -37.31 -17.50 18.14
N ALA A 816 -38.18 -16.80 17.42
CA ALA A 816 -38.07 -15.36 17.21
C ALA A 816 -39.35 -14.67 17.73
N CYS A 817 -39.20 -13.75 18.66
CA CYS A 817 -40.27 -12.98 19.27
C CYS A 817 -40.25 -11.54 18.77
N PHE A 818 -41.31 -11.11 18.08
CA PHE A 818 -41.48 -9.76 17.53
C PHE A 818 -42.54 -9.01 18.31
N ASN A 819 -42.21 -7.86 18.90
CA ASN A 819 -43.16 -7.05 19.70
C ASN A 819 -44.05 -7.89 20.65
N ASP A 820 -43.41 -8.82 21.38
CA ASP A 820 -44.00 -9.81 22.31
C ASP A 820 -44.62 -11.08 21.69
N ASP A 821 -44.85 -11.14 20.37
CA ASP A 821 -45.37 -12.33 19.68
C ASP A 821 -44.25 -13.28 19.23
N CYS A 822 -44.25 -14.51 19.75
CA CYS A 822 -43.20 -15.50 19.47
C CYS A 822 -43.57 -16.52 18.41
N TYR A 823 -42.63 -16.77 17.50
CA TYR A 823 -42.73 -17.76 16.44
C TYR A 823 -41.58 -18.76 16.55
N THR A 824 -41.88 -20.05 16.49
CA THR A 824 -40.87 -21.11 16.34
C THR A 824 -40.76 -21.46 14.86
N LEU A 825 -39.55 -21.43 14.32
CA LEU A 825 -39.26 -21.76 12.93
C LEU A 825 -38.43 -23.04 12.86
N SER A 826 -38.92 -24.02 12.11
CA SER A 826 -38.18 -25.24 11.76
C SER A 826 -37.06 -24.92 10.76
N ALA A 827 -36.10 -25.83 10.59
CA ALA A 827 -35.01 -25.67 9.63
C ALA A 827 -35.52 -25.35 8.22
N GLY A 828 -35.06 -24.25 7.62
CA GLY A 828 -35.47 -23.81 6.29
C GLY A 828 -36.88 -23.20 6.20
N GLU A 829 -37.65 -23.14 7.30
CA GLU A 829 -39.01 -22.59 7.30
C GLU A 829 -38.99 -21.08 7.02
N ILE A 830 -39.84 -20.65 6.09
CA ILE A 830 -40.13 -19.24 5.81
C ILE A 830 -41.54 -18.94 6.28
N LYS A 831 -41.70 -17.89 7.08
CA LYS A 831 -43.00 -17.45 7.60
C LYS A 831 -43.18 -15.96 7.41
N GLU A 832 -44.29 -15.55 6.83
CA GLU A 832 -44.70 -14.15 6.83
C GLU A 832 -45.37 -13.83 8.18
N ILE A 833 -44.96 -12.74 8.81
CA ILE A 833 -45.53 -12.27 10.07
C ILE A 833 -46.00 -10.82 9.92
N GLU A 834 -47.10 -10.51 10.60
CA GLU A 834 -47.64 -9.16 10.76
C GLU A 834 -47.34 -8.74 12.20
N ILE A 835 -46.55 -7.68 12.36
CA ILE A 835 -45.96 -7.22 13.63
C ILE A 835 -46.81 -6.11 14.26
#